data_AF-A0A2T9ZIK5-F1
#
_entry.id   AF-A0A2T9ZIK5-F1
#
_cell.length_a   1.000
_cell.length_b   1.000
_cell.length_c   1.000
_cell.angle_alpha   90.00
_cell.angle_beta   90.00
_cell.angle_gamma   90.00
#
_symmetry.space_group_name_H-M   'P 1'
#
loop_
_entity.id
_entity.type
_entity.pdbx_description
1 polymer ?
#
loop_
_entity_poly.entity_id
_entity_poly.type
_entity_poly.pdbx_seq_one_letter_code
_entity_poly.pdbx_strand_id
1 'polypeptide(L)'
;MRFPEYYEKEIKAFPEDWLSYFLEYSKLRDFIRINIHPNSVDLLRSNPSGFSFSWSPSIPDGSDNQGSAVERGLQKDVSPQTQGETFEATFSKRLSSLSLEVPEFIKQLDSNIQVVSNWYKKIAKEIIALSEQLFDQANLDTGNEKKDQVSSEGKVFEFSEDLDNVSLSEAVLSKLILIEEFLIINFVAIFKILKRFDKHSGLKVRGPYVARLTNLFGPTSAKLVQLRASLSKHLNLPDYAQLQNSESKSLLRNRSANQIYVKNIIDGSLSDIKSPDSIAISQIMSEDAPQDISNVLPVSLKTNDHHVAVSLRGPHGTDIIGSVLECCSKYNCKLLDFSLSRYHHDVVFGVFISVPGELISFYNLLVQKARRWDGELSFDVKSSNLQLKQIADGREYRLEEAPYLNRSKFVATVLSQNGLGNDFLNHFVKWLLEKKISVEKMRRLDQSSFLKCIEFILSVPEEISSSDLVQDIIMFSNQYGADIAFQPDNVFRRQKRLVVFDMDSTLIQQEVIDEIARHAGIVEEVSSITELAMQGKIDFKESLARRTSLLKGTPVSVLKEIQKIITFTDGAHELCKSLKAAGFKLAVISGGFIPLAKYVKNELGLDYAFANQLETSIDGMYLTGNTVGPIVDAERKAELLEVIAQAEGVSLNQVVAVGDGANDLKMLARASLGIAFNAKIKVQEQARVRINQASLLNVLYLMGYSEQEALQLQSID
;
A
#
# COMPACT_ATOMS: atom_id res chain seq x y z
N MET A 1 -12.23 -16.03 8.38
CA MET A 1 -11.81 -17.18 9.20
C MET A 1 -10.29 -17.27 9.14
N ARG A 2 -9.61 -17.39 10.28
CA ARG A 2 -8.14 -17.53 10.33
C ARG A 2 -7.76 -18.96 9.94
N PHE A 3 -6.55 -19.18 9.40
CA PHE A 3 -6.17 -20.52 8.92
C PHE A 3 -6.26 -21.66 9.95
N PRO A 4 -5.95 -21.48 11.25
CA PRO A 4 -6.14 -22.55 12.24
C PRO A 4 -7.61 -22.99 12.37
N GLU A 5 -8.54 -22.04 12.41
CA GLU A 5 -9.99 -22.31 12.45
C GLU A 5 -10.47 -23.02 11.17
N TYR A 6 -9.90 -22.64 10.03
CA TYR A 6 -10.15 -23.30 8.75
C TYR A 6 -9.63 -24.74 8.76
N TYR A 7 -8.37 -24.95 9.17
CA TYR A 7 -7.76 -26.28 9.22
C TYR A 7 -8.55 -27.25 10.11
N GLU A 8 -8.92 -26.83 11.32
CA GLU A 8 -9.72 -27.65 12.23
C GLU A 8 -11.13 -27.95 11.70
N LYS A 9 -11.71 -27.02 10.93
CA LYS A 9 -13.01 -27.23 10.28
C LYS A 9 -12.90 -28.23 9.12
N GLU A 10 -11.85 -28.13 8.31
CA GLU A 10 -11.66 -28.99 7.14
C GLU A 10 -11.28 -30.43 7.54
N ILE A 11 -10.43 -30.64 8.55
CA ILE A 11 -10.09 -32.01 8.98
C ILE A 11 -11.32 -32.75 9.52
N LYS A 12 -12.25 -32.06 10.21
CA LYS A 12 -13.51 -32.64 10.72
C LYS A 12 -14.45 -33.15 9.63
N ALA A 13 -14.17 -32.83 8.35
CA ALA A 13 -14.93 -33.34 7.21
C ALA A 13 -14.50 -34.74 6.76
N PHE A 14 -13.37 -35.25 7.26
CA PHE A 14 -12.84 -36.58 6.93
C PHE A 14 -13.39 -37.65 7.88
N PRO A 15 -13.30 -38.95 7.50
CA PRO A 15 -13.63 -40.05 8.40
C PRO A 15 -12.92 -39.92 9.74
N GLU A 16 -13.59 -40.24 10.85
CA GLU A 16 -13.03 -40.08 12.21
C GLU A 16 -11.68 -40.80 12.37
N ASP A 17 -11.56 -41.97 11.75
CA ASP A 17 -10.36 -42.80 11.76
C ASP A 17 -9.15 -42.14 11.07
N TRP A 18 -9.37 -41.11 10.24
CA TRP A 18 -8.31 -40.39 9.53
C TRP A 18 -7.76 -39.21 10.32
N LEU A 19 -8.51 -38.71 11.32
CA LEU A 19 -8.19 -37.49 12.06
C LEU A 19 -6.84 -37.58 12.79
N SER A 20 -6.46 -38.77 13.26
CA SER A 20 -5.20 -39.04 13.96
C SER A 20 -3.96 -38.97 13.06
N TYR A 21 -4.14 -38.99 11.74
CA TYR A 21 -3.06 -38.96 10.74
C TYR A 21 -2.85 -37.59 10.12
N PHE A 22 -3.64 -36.58 10.49
CA PHE A 22 -3.42 -35.20 10.09
C PHE A 22 -2.30 -34.55 10.90
N LEU A 23 -1.63 -33.56 10.30
CA LEU A 23 -0.62 -32.76 10.97
C LEU A 23 -1.19 -32.12 12.24
N GLU A 24 -0.47 -32.23 13.36
CA GLU A 24 -0.80 -31.53 14.62
C GLU A 24 -0.50 -30.02 14.51
N TYR A 25 -1.17 -29.33 13.58
CA TYR A 25 -0.89 -27.94 13.19
C TYR A 25 -0.91 -26.98 14.38
N SER A 26 -1.93 -27.05 15.24
CA SER A 26 -2.06 -26.16 16.41
C SER A 26 -0.92 -26.35 17.40
N LYS A 27 -0.48 -27.60 17.64
CA LYS A 27 0.64 -27.91 18.55
C LYS A 27 1.97 -27.40 18.00
N LEU A 28 2.27 -27.65 16.71
CA LEU A 28 3.47 -27.15 16.05
C LEU A 28 3.51 -25.61 16.01
N ARG A 29 2.35 -24.99 15.77
CA ARG A 29 2.20 -23.54 15.77
C ARG A 29 2.46 -22.95 17.15
N ASP A 30 1.94 -23.57 18.19
CA ASP A 30 2.07 -23.10 19.57
C ASP A 30 3.50 -23.33 20.09
N PHE A 31 4.17 -24.41 19.67
CA PHE A 31 5.61 -24.60 19.90
C PHE A 31 6.43 -23.43 19.34
N ILE A 32 6.21 -23.02 18.08
CA ILE A 32 6.90 -21.87 17.49
C ILE A 32 6.61 -20.59 18.29
N ARG A 33 5.35 -20.40 18.73
CA ARG A 33 4.94 -19.20 19.47
C ARG A 33 5.59 -19.11 20.85
N ILE A 34 5.71 -20.23 21.56
CA ILE A 34 6.17 -20.29 22.95
C ILE A 34 7.70 -20.36 23.02
N ASN A 35 8.34 -21.16 22.16
CA ASN A 35 9.76 -21.49 22.31
C ASN A 35 10.69 -20.73 21.33
N ILE A 36 10.21 -20.47 20.11
CA ILE A 36 11.05 -19.90 19.03
C ILE A 36 10.84 -18.39 18.89
N HIS A 37 9.59 -17.93 18.90
CA HIS A 37 9.25 -16.52 18.72
C HIS A 37 9.88 -15.58 19.76
N PRO A 38 9.91 -15.89 21.08
CA PRO A 38 10.50 -15.00 22.08
C PRO A 38 12.03 -14.84 21.94
N ASN A 39 12.69 -15.83 21.32
CA ASN A 39 14.14 -15.87 21.14
C ASN A 39 14.58 -15.43 19.73
N SER A 40 13.65 -14.94 18.91
CA SER A 40 13.92 -14.54 17.53
C SER A 40 15.01 -13.48 17.43
N VAL A 41 15.94 -13.69 16.49
CA VAL A 41 17.11 -12.82 16.25
C VAL A 41 16.83 -11.79 15.14
N ASP A 42 15.56 -11.61 14.75
CA ASP A 42 15.17 -10.57 13.81
C ASP A 42 15.32 -9.18 14.46
N LEU A 43 16.52 -8.61 14.31
CA LEU A 43 16.99 -7.36 14.92
C LEU A 43 16.11 -6.14 14.60
N LEU A 44 15.24 -6.22 13.58
CA LEU A 44 14.30 -5.16 13.21
C LEU A 44 13.04 -5.10 14.10
N ARG A 45 12.79 -6.12 14.92
CA ARG A 45 11.60 -6.16 15.81
C ARG A 45 11.92 -6.40 17.29
N SER A 46 13.13 -6.82 17.62
CA SER A 46 13.46 -7.29 18.97
C SER A 46 14.09 -6.25 19.90
N ASN A 47 14.18 -4.98 19.50
CA ASN A 47 14.63 -3.90 20.39
C ASN A 47 13.43 -3.05 20.84
N PRO A 48 13.18 -2.93 22.17
CA PRO A 48 12.34 -1.86 22.69
C PRO A 48 12.98 -0.51 22.34
N SER A 49 12.15 0.52 22.19
CA SER A 49 12.40 1.88 21.73
C SER A 49 13.43 2.69 22.55
N GLY A 50 14.67 2.21 22.71
CA GLY A 50 15.68 2.84 23.55
C GLY A 50 17.15 2.58 23.19
N PHE A 51 17.46 1.85 22.11
CA PHE A 51 18.85 1.68 21.66
C PHE A 51 19.12 2.52 20.40
N SER A 52 19.88 3.59 20.55
CA SER A 52 20.49 4.32 19.43
C SER A 52 21.73 3.57 18.94
N PHE A 53 21.76 3.22 17.66
CA PHE A 53 22.97 2.74 17.00
C PHE A 53 23.77 3.94 16.50
N SER A 54 24.92 4.22 17.10
CA SER A 54 25.93 5.12 16.53
C SER A 54 26.95 4.29 15.76
N TRP A 55 27.00 4.46 14.45
CA TRP A 55 28.11 3.97 13.63
C TRP A 55 29.27 4.98 13.74
N SER A 56 30.35 4.61 14.43
CA SER A 56 31.60 5.36 14.42
C SER A 56 32.51 4.77 13.33
N PRO A 57 32.83 5.49 12.24
CA PRO A 57 33.81 5.00 11.28
C PRO A 57 35.21 5.22 11.86
N SER A 58 35.79 4.20 12.49
CA SER A 58 37.22 4.22 12.81
C SER A 58 38.00 3.90 11.53
N ILE A 59 38.40 4.95 10.82
CA ILE A 59 39.51 4.93 9.86
C ILE A 59 40.79 4.72 10.67
N PRO A 60 41.60 3.68 10.40
CA PRO A 60 42.90 3.52 11.03
C PRO A 60 43.92 4.39 10.29
N ASP A 61 44.11 5.63 10.72
CA ASP A 61 45.31 6.40 10.35
C ASP A 61 46.45 6.02 11.29
N GLY A 62 47.50 5.46 10.71
CA GLY A 62 48.75 5.18 11.37
C GLY A 62 49.58 6.45 11.52
N SER A 63 50.00 6.74 12.76
CA SER A 63 51.31 7.31 13.05
C SER A 63 51.60 7.19 14.54
N ASP A 64 52.68 6.51 14.85
CA ASP A 64 53.32 6.44 16.17
C ASP A 64 53.55 7.82 16.79
N ASN A 65 53.26 7.96 18.10
CA ASN A 65 54.33 8.32 19.05
C ASN A 65 53.93 8.17 20.52
N GLN A 66 54.94 7.76 21.28
CA GLN A 66 54.96 7.38 22.69
C GLN A 66 54.79 8.57 23.65
N GLY A 67 54.28 8.32 24.87
CA GLY A 67 54.60 9.18 26.02
C GLY A 67 53.55 9.31 27.13
N SER A 68 53.69 8.48 28.17
CA SER A 68 53.42 8.71 29.61
C SER A 68 52.09 9.34 30.11
N ALA A 69 51.40 8.53 30.91
CA ALA A 69 50.51 8.78 32.06
C ALA A 69 50.30 10.22 32.56
N VAL A 70 49.05 10.56 32.91
CA VAL A 70 48.61 11.11 34.21
C VAL A 70 47.09 10.98 34.31
N GLU A 71 46.62 10.38 35.41
CA GLU A 71 45.24 10.41 35.89
C GLU A 71 44.75 11.86 36.09
N ARG A 72 43.53 12.18 35.63
CA ARG A 72 42.52 12.92 36.41
C ARG A 72 41.21 13.13 35.64
N GLY A 73 40.17 12.46 36.15
CA GLY A 73 38.88 13.07 36.48
C GLY A 73 38.02 13.64 35.36
N LEU A 74 36.95 12.92 35.03
CA LEU A 74 35.59 13.47 34.97
C LEU A 74 34.63 12.36 35.40
N GLN A 75 34.20 12.44 36.65
CA GLN A 75 33.18 11.59 37.23
C GLN A 75 31.86 12.36 37.21
N LYS A 76 30.75 11.62 37.09
CA LYS A 76 29.34 11.93 37.42
C LYS A 76 28.50 12.55 36.29
N ASP A 77 27.29 12.09 35.98
CA ASP A 77 26.37 11.19 36.68
C ASP A 77 25.41 10.55 35.67
N VAL A 78 25.29 9.23 35.66
CA VAL A 78 23.98 8.55 35.56
C VAL A 78 24.05 7.32 36.47
N SER A 79 23.27 7.33 37.52
CA SER A 79 23.11 6.21 38.46
C SER A 79 22.49 4.99 37.77
N PRO A 80 22.97 3.76 38.04
CA PRO A 80 22.43 2.56 37.43
C PRO A 80 21.17 2.14 38.19
N GLN A 81 20.00 2.44 37.61
CA GLN A 81 18.79 1.69 37.96
C GLN A 81 18.60 0.57 36.95
N THR A 82 18.35 -0.63 37.50
CA THR A 82 18.15 -1.93 36.86
C THR A 82 19.38 -2.60 36.22
N GLN A 83 19.81 -3.70 36.86
CA GLN A 83 20.70 -4.72 36.30
C GLN A 83 20.13 -5.24 34.98
N GLY A 84 20.55 -4.67 33.85
CA GLY A 84 20.24 -5.14 32.51
C GLY A 84 21.41 -5.94 31.96
N GLU A 85 21.19 -7.21 31.61
CA GLU A 85 22.14 -8.04 30.86
C GLU A 85 22.66 -7.24 29.64
N THR A 86 23.97 -7.22 29.39
CA THR A 86 24.56 -6.58 28.20
C THR A 86 23.94 -7.16 26.93
N PHE A 87 23.90 -6.38 25.83
CA PHE A 87 23.36 -6.85 24.54
C PHE A 87 23.99 -8.18 24.11
N GLU A 88 25.30 -8.33 24.29
CA GLU A 88 26.04 -9.56 23.99
C GLU A 88 25.58 -10.74 24.85
N ALA A 89 25.30 -10.53 26.14
CA ALA A 89 24.78 -11.57 27.03
C ALA A 89 23.34 -11.98 26.64
N THR A 90 22.50 -10.99 26.31
CA THR A 90 21.11 -11.23 25.85
C THR A 90 21.08 -11.96 24.51
N PHE A 91 21.93 -11.57 23.57
CA PHE A 91 22.06 -12.20 22.25
C PHE A 91 22.57 -13.63 22.37
N SER A 92 23.63 -13.86 23.17
CA SER A 92 24.19 -15.19 23.42
C SER A 92 23.17 -16.13 24.08
N LYS A 93 22.37 -15.62 25.01
CA LYS A 93 21.28 -16.36 25.67
C LYS A 93 20.18 -16.75 24.68
N ARG A 94 19.72 -15.83 23.84
CA ARG A 94 18.73 -16.11 22.78
C ARG A 94 19.23 -17.13 21.77
N LEU A 95 20.49 -17.00 21.33
CA LEU A 95 21.10 -17.94 20.39
C LEU A 95 21.23 -19.34 21.02
N SER A 96 21.59 -19.42 22.29
CA SER A 96 21.68 -20.68 23.05
C SER A 96 20.31 -21.34 23.26
N SER A 97 19.24 -20.54 23.45
CA SER A 97 17.89 -21.08 23.51
C SER A 97 17.43 -21.58 22.14
N LEU A 98 17.68 -20.82 21.05
CA LEU A 98 17.32 -21.27 19.70
C LEU A 98 18.08 -22.53 19.28
N SER A 99 19.35 -22.70 19.68
CA SER A 99 20.14 -23.89 19.34
C SER A 99 19.59 -25.18 19.96
N LEU A 100 18.82 -25.09 21.05
CA LEU A 100 18.13 -26.22 21.68
C LEU A 100 16.71 -26.44 21.10
N GLU A 101 15.94 -25.35 20.93
CA GLU A 101 14.54 -25.42 20.55
C GLU A 101 14.32 -25.72 19.05
N VAL A 102 15.26 -25.29 18.20
CA VAL A 102 15.19 -25.56 16.75
C VAL A 102 15.28 -27.06 16.44
N PRO A 103 16.29 -27.82 16.93
CA PRO A 103 16.34 -29.27 16.71
C PRO A 103 15.10 -30.00 17.21
N GLU A 104 14.57 -29.61 18.37
CA GLU A 104 13.37 -30.24 18.95
C GLU A 104 12.12 -29.96 18.09
N PHE A 105 11.95 -28.74 17.59
CA PHE A 105 10.89 -28.42 16.64
C PHE A 105 10.99 -29.27 15.36
N ILE A 106 12.19 -29.38 14.78
CA ILE A 106 12.41 -30.14 13.54
C ILE A 106 12.11 -31.62 13.77
N LYS A 107 12.49 -32.16 14.93
CA LYS A 107 12.18 -33.54 15.33
C LYS A 107 10.66 -33.77 15.45
N GLN A 108 9.93 -32.85 16.05
CA GLN A 108 8.46 -32.94 16.17
C GLN A 108 7.76 -32.84 14.81
N LEU A 109 8.23 -31.93 13.95
CA LEU A 109 7.73 -31.77 12.59
C LEU A 109 7.98 -33.03 11.75
N ASP A 110 9.17 -33.63 11.86
CA ASP A 110 9.53 -34.86 11.17
C ASP A 110 8.67 -36.05 11.61
N SER A 111 8.45 -36.21 12.92
CA SER A 111 7.57 -37.25 13.46
C SER A 111 6.16 -37.13 12.87
N ASN A 112 5.61 -35.91 12.88
CA ASN A 112 4.29 -35.63 12.30
C ASN A 112 4.22 -35.95 10.80
N ILE A 113 5.22 -35.52 10.03
CA ILE A 113 5.27 -35.77 8.58
C ILE A 113 5.41 -37.27 8.28
N GLN A 114 6.16 -38.01 9.11
CA GLN A 114 6.29 -39.45 8.95
C GLN A 114 4.96 -40.17 9.15
N VAL A 115 4.15 -39.76 10.14
CA VAL A 115 2.80 -40.29 10.36
C VAL A 115 1.91 -40.04 9.13
N VAL A 116 1.87 -38.80 8.63
CA VAL A 116 1.11 -38.42 7.42
C VAL A 116 1.57 -39.25 6.21
N SER A 117 2.88 -39.38 6.00
CA SER A 117 3.48 -40.12 4.89
C SER A 117 3.16 -41.61 4.94
N ASN A 118 3.30 -42.24 6.10
CA ASN A 118 3.04 -43.67 6.26
C ASN A 118 1.57 -43.99 6.00
N TRP A 119 0.67 -43.17 6.54
CA TRP A 119 -0.76 -43.31 6.32
C TRP A 119 -1.12 -43.16 4.84
N TYR A 120 -0.64 -42.09 4.21
CA TYR A 120 -0.86 -41.83 2.78
C TYR A 120 -0.38 -43.02 1.92
N LYS A 121 0.83 -43.54 2.17
CA LYS A 121 1.38 -44.70 1.45
C LYS A 121 0.54 -45.95 1.64
N LYS A 122 -0.03 -46.16 2.83
CA LYS A 122 -0.91 -47.30 3.12
C LYS A 122 -2.19 -47.22 2.29
N ILE A 123 -2.93 -46.11 2.39
CA ILE A 123 -4.20 -45.95 1.67
C ILE A 123 -4.00 -45.93 0.16
N ALA A 124 -2.92 -45.33 -0.34
CA ALA A 124 -2.60 -45.34 -1.75
C ALA A 124 -2.40 -46.77 -2.29
N LYS A 125 -1.76 -47.67 -1.53
CA LYS A 125 -1.61 -49.08 -1.91
C LYS A 125 -2.96 -49.80 -1.95
N GLU A 126 -3.84 -49.53 -0.99
CA GLU A 126 -5.20 -50.10 -0.96
C GLU A 126 -6.02 -49.67 -2.18
N ILE A 127 -5.95 -48.39 -2.57
CA ILE A 127 -6.64 -47.87 -3.76
C ILE A 127 -6.09 -48.52 -5.03
N ILE A 128 -4.77 -48.70 -5.14
CA ILE A 128 -4.14 -49.37 -6.29
C ILE A 128 -4.61 -50.84 -6.38
N ALA A 129 -4.60 -51.58 -5.27
CA ALA A 129 -5.05 -52.97 -5.26
C ALA A 129 -6.53 -53.12 -5.65
N LEU A 130 -7.41 -52.23 -5.15
CA LEU A 130 -8.82 -52.19 -5.53
C LEU A 130 -9.01 -51.88 -7.02
N SER A 131 -8.14 -51.05 -7.60
CA SER A 131 -8.21 -50.72 -9.01
C SER A 131 -7.71 -51.84 -9.92
N GLU A 132 -6.75 -52.65 -9.49
CA GLU A 132 -6.31 -53.83 -10.23
C GLU A 132 -7.44 -54.86 -10.33
N GLN A 133 -8.21 -55.07 -9.24
CA GLN A 133 -9.42 -55.91 -9.25
C GLN A 133 -10.49 -55.42 -10.24
N LEU A 134 -10.67 -54.10 -10.38
CA LEU A 134 -11.55 -53.50 -11.38
C LEU A 134 -11.10 -53.81 -12.82
N PHE A 135 -9.82 -53.66 -13.11
CA PHE A 135 -9.27 -53.91 -14.45
C PHE A 135 -9.27 -55.40 -14.81
N ASP A 136 -9.09 -56.28 -13.83
CA ASP A 136 -9.19 -57.73 -14.03
C ASP A 136 -10.64 -58.17 -14.31
N GLN A 137 -11.64 -57.57 -13.65
CA GLN A 137 -13.05 -57.81 -13.94
C GLN A 137 -13.46 -57.29 -15.33
N ALA A 138 -12.99 -56.10 -15.73
CA ALA A 138 -13.30 -55.51 -17.04
C ALA A 138 -12.69 -56.28 -18.22
N ASN A 139 -11.55 -56.95 -18.02
CA ASN A 139 -10.91 -57.79 -19.05
C ASN A 139 -11.60 -59.15 -19.24
N LEU A 140 -12.40 -59.63 -18.30
CA LEU A 140 -13.19 -60.87 -18.43
C LEU A 140 -14.43 -60.69 -19.31
N ASP A 141 -14.99 -59.48 -19.39
CA ASP A 141 -16.20 -59.16 -20.17
C ASP A 141 -15.94 -58.88 -21.67
N THR A 142 -14.68 -58.67 -22.08
CA THR A 142 -14.27 -58.51 -23.49
C THR A 142 -13.54 -59.77 -23.98
N GLY A 143 -14.29 -60.77 -24.41
CA GLY A 143 -13.75 -62.10 -24.73
C GLY A 143 -12.64 -62.15 -25.79
N ASN A 144 -11.58 -62.90 -25.48
CA ASN A 144 -11.06 -63.96 -26.36
C ASN A 144 -10.27 -65.00 -25.54
N GLU A 145 -10.64 -66.27 -25.71
CA GLU A 145 -10.06 -67.42 -25.01
C GLU A 145 -8.55 -67.60 -25.27
N LYS A 146 -7.79 -67.85 -24.20
CA LYS A 146 -6.81 -68.95 -24.14
C LYS A 146 -6.46 -69.28 -22.67
N LYS A 147 -6.73 -70.54 -22.30
CA LYS A 147 -6.35 -71.18 -21.04
C LYS A 147 -4.84 -71.42 -20.95
N ASP A 148 -4.27 -71.26 -19.75
CA ASP A 148 -3.65 -72.34 -18.95
C ASP A 148 -2.58 -71.77 -18.00
N GLN A 149 -2.87 -71.74 -16.68
CA GLN A 149 -2.22 -72.54 -15.64
C GLN A 149 -2.68 -72.08 -14.23
N VAL A 150 -3.07 -73.06 -13.44
CA VAL A 150 -3.79 -72.98 -12.15
C VAL A 150 -2.82 -73.25 -11.00
N SER A 151 -2.96 -72.52 -9.88
CA SER A 151 -3.00 -73.04 -8.49
C SER A 151 -3.08 -71.87 -7.50
N SER A 152 -4.27 -71.44 -7.06
CA SER A 152 -5.08 -71.98 -5.94
C SER A 152 -4.53 -71.65 -4.55
N GLU A 153 -5.02 -70.57 -3.97
CA GLU A 153 -5.51 -70.51 -2.57
C GLU A 153 -6.33 -69.22 -2.37
N GLY A 154 -7.51 -69.18 -3.02
CA GLY A 154 -8.52 -68.16 -2.79
C GLY A 154 -9.50 -68.63 -1.74
N LYS A 155 -9.61 -67.91 -0.61
CA LYS A 155 -10.88 -67.83 0.11
C LYS A 155 -11.72 -66.75 -0.59
N VAL A 156 -12.65 -67.21 -1.41
CA VAL A 156 -13.80 -66.43 -1.87
C VAL A 156 -14.57 -66.00 -0.64
N PHE A 157 -14.84 -64.69 -0.49
CA PHE A 157 -15.88 -64.22 0.43
C PHE A 157 -17.08 -63.77 -0.40
N GLU A 158 -18.19 -64.44 -0.14
CA GLU A 158 -19.51 -64.16 -0.68
C GLU A 158 -19.99 -62.76 -0.29
N PHE A 159 -20.64 -62.09 -1.25
CA PHE A 159 -21.39 -60.88 -1.03
C PHE A 159 -22.58 -61.21 -0.10
N SER A 160 -22.72 -60.47 1.00
CA SER A 160 -24.00 -60.45 1.71
C SER A 160 -25.02 -59.75 0.82
N GLU A 161 -26.15 -60.43 0.61
CA GLU A 161 -27.36 -59.90 -0.02
C GLU A 161 -27.67 -58.47 0.50
N ASP A 162 -28.00 -57.56 -0.42
CA ASP A 162 -28.38 -56.14 -0.24
C ASP A 162 -27.40 -55.06 -0.75
N LEU A 163 -26.48 -55.39 -1.66
CA LEU A 163 -25.64 -54.40 -2.38
C LEU A 163 -25.78 -54.49 -3.90
N ASP A 164 -27.01 -54.37 -4.41
CA ASP A 164 -27.29 -54.44 -5.85
C ASP A 164 -27.09 -53.12 -6.63
N ASN A 165 -26.49 -52.05 -6.08
CA ASN A 165 -26.43 -50.77 -6.83
C ASN A 165 -25.34 -49.74 -6.45
N VAL A 166 -24.09 -50.15 -6.18
CA VAL A 166 -22.94 -49.20 -6.22
C VAL A 166 -21.80 -49.79 -7.04
N SER A 167 -21.45 -49.14 -8.15
CA SER A 167 -20.39 -49.62 -9.05
C SER A 167 -19.02 -49.52 -8.36
N LEU A 168 -18.23 -50.60 -8.39
CA LEU A 168 -16.87 -50.66 -7.80
C LEU A 168 -15.96 -49.49 -8.29
N SER A 169 -16.21 -48.96 -9.48
CA SER A 169 -15.55 -47.78 -10.04
C SER A 169 -15.86 -46.47 -9.32
N GLU A 170 -17.08 -46.27 -8.80
CA GLU A 170 -17.43 -45.10 -7.99
C GLU A 170 -16.75 -45.13 -6.62
N ALA A 171 -16.60 -46.33 -6.04
CA ALA A 171 -15.90 -46.53 -4.77
C ALA A 171 -14.40 -46.19 -4.87
N VAL A 172 -13.74 -46.61 -5.96
CA VAL A 172 -12.32 -46.28 -6.20
C VAL A 172 -12.13 -44.79 -6.47
N LEU A 173 -13.01 -44.15 -7.25
CA LEU A 173 -12.93 -42.72 -7.54
C LEU A 173 -13.15 -41.86 -6.28
N SER A 174 -14.12 -42.22 -5.45
CA SER A 174 -14.41 -41.52 -4.19
C SER A 174 -13.24 -41.59 -3.21
N LYS A 175 -12.64 -42.78 -3.03
CA LYS A 175 -11.43 -42.95 -2.19
C LYS A 175 -10.22 -42.17 -2.74
N LEU A 176 -10.09 -42.08 -4.07
CA LEU A 176 -9.02 -41.32 -4.73
C LEU A 176 -9.16 -39.81 -4.49
N ILE A 177 -10.38 -39.26 -4.52
CA ILE A 177 -10.62 -37.85 -4.20
C ILE A 177 -10.29 -37.56 -2.73
N LEU A 178 -10.72 -38.42 -1.81
CA LEU A 178 -10.46 -38.22 -0.37
C LEU A 178 -8.96 -38.25 -0.03
N ILE A 179 -8.18 -39.16 -0.64
CA ILE A 179 -6.74 -39.20 -0.39
C ILE A 179 -6.00 -37.98 -0.98
N GLU A 180 -6.47 -37.45 -2.11
CA GLU A 180 -5.95 -36.21 -2.70
C GLU A 180 -6.23 -35.00 -1.78
N GLU A 181 -7.46 -34.85 -1.29
CA GLU A 181 -7.82 -33.76 -0.36
C GLU A 181 -7.05 -33.85 0.96
N PHE A 182 -6.88 -35.07 1.50
CA PHE A 182 -6.05 -35.33 2.68
C PHE A 182 -4.62 -34.82 2.48
N LEU A 183 -4.01 -35.13 1.34
CA LEU A 183 -2.65 -34.72 1.01
C LEU A 183 -2.54 -33.19 0.92
N ILE A 184 -3.47 -32.55 0.21
CA ILE A 184 -3.50 -31.08 0.01
C ILE A 184 -3.54 -30.34 1.35
N ILE A 185 -4.47 -30.73 2.23
CA ILE A 185 -4.67 -30.07 3.52
C ILE A 185 -3.41 -30.16 4.38
N ASN A 186 -2.78 -31.33 4.43
CA ASN A 186 -1.54 -31.54 5.17
C ASN A 186 -0.36 -30.74 4.57
N PHE A 187 -0.21 -30.71 3.25
CA PHE A 187 0.85 -29.94 2.59
C PHE A 187 0.73 -28.43 2.85
N VAL A 188 -0.49 -27.88 2.75
CA VAL A 188 -0.75 -26.47 3.04
C VAL A 188 -0.45 -26.16 4.52
N ALA A 189 -0.80 -27.06 5.43
CA ALA A 189 -0.51 -26.93 6.85
C ALA A 189 1.01 -26.94 7.13
N ILE A 190 1.75 -27.89 6.56
CA ILE A 190 3.22 -27.97 6.67
C ILE A 190 3.87 -26.70 6.13
N PHE A 191 3.45 -26.23 4.95
CA PHE A 191 4.01 -25.02 4.34
C PHE A 191 3.78 -23.77 5.20
N LYS A 192 2.60 -23.64 5.81
CA LYS A 192 2.30 -22.52 6.71
C LYS A 192 3.09 -22.61 8.02
N ILE A 193 3.32 -23.80 8.55
CA ILE A 193 4.19 -24.02 9.72
C ILE A 193 5.63 -23.63 9.39
N LEU A 194 6.19 -24.13 8.28
CA LEU A 194 7.54 -23.82 7.83
C LEU A 194 7.74 -22.31 7.57
N LYS A 195 6.78 -21.66 6.90
CA LYS A 195 6.83 -20.19 6.69
C LYS A 195 6.87 -19.43 8.02
N ARG A 196 6.12 -19.89 9.03
CA ARG A 196 6.10 -19.27 10.35
C ARG A 196 7.39 -19.55 11.12
N PHE A 197 7.93 -20.76 11.01
CA PHE A 197 9.20 -21.14 11.58
C PHE A 197 10.34 -20.29 11.00
N ASP A 198 10.53 -20.28 9.67
CA ASP A 198 11.59 -19.50 9.00
C ASP A 198 11.59 -18.04 9.42
N LYS A 199 10.40 -17.45 9.55
CA LYS A 199 10.22 -16.06 9.98
C LYS A 199 10.77 -15.81 11.40
N HIS A 200 10.60 -16.75 12.32
CA HIS A 200 10.92 -16.55 13.74
C HIS A 200 12.28 -17.12 14.13
N SER A 201 12.71 -18.22 13.53
CA SER A 201 14.04 -18.79 13.76
C SER A 201 15.13 -18.07 12.97
N GLY A 202 14.79 -17.39 11.86
CA GLY A 202 15.77 -16.83 10.92
C GLY A 202 16.44 -17.88 10.03
N LEU A 203 16.11 -19.16 10.22
CA LEU A 203 16.66 -20.27 9.44
C LEU A 203 15.78 -20.52 8.21
N LYS A 204 16.34 -20.44 7.01
CA LYS A 204 15.62 -20.66 5.74
C LYS A 204 15.45 -22.16 5.44
N VAL A 205 14.84 -22.92 6.35
CA VAL A 205 14.73 -24.40 6.24
C VAL A 205 13.59 -24.87 5.34
N ARG A 206 12.63 -24.00 5.01
CA ARG A 206 11.49 -24.34 4.15
C ARG A 206 11.90 -24.93 2.80
N GLY A 207 12.94 -24.40 2.16
CA GLY A 207 13.41 -24.88 0.85
C GLY A 207 13.85 -26.35 0.89
N PRO A 208 14.86 -26.70 1.71
CA PRO A 208 15.29 -28.07 1.92
C PRO A 208 14.16 -29.02 2.35
N TYR A 209 13.25 -28.56 3.21
CA TYR A 209 12.13 -29.39 3.68
C TYR A 209 11.14 -29.74 2.57
N VAL A 210 10.83 -28.80 1.68
CA VAL A 210 9.93 -29.03 0.54
C VAL A 210 10.54 -30.05 -0.44
N ALA A 211 11.85 -30.01 -0.66
CA ALA A 211 12.54 -31.03 -1.45
C ALA A 211 12.39 -32.43 -0.83
N ARG A 212 12.55 -32.55 0.50
CA ARG A 212 12.34 -33.82 1.23
C ARG A 212 10.91 -34.33 1.14
N LEU A 213 9.91 -33.45 1.25
CA LEU A 213 8.49 -33.83 1.08
C LEU A 213 8.24 -34.42 -0.32
N THR A 214 8.89 -33.86 -1.34
CA THR A 214 8.78 -34.37 -2.72
C THR A 214 9.28 -35.81 -2.82
N ASN A 215 10.39 -36.15 -2.17
CA ASN A 215 10.89 -37.53 -2.14
C ASN A 215 9.99 -38.49 -1.34
N LEU A 216 9.37 -38.00 -0.26
CA LEU A 216 8.50 -38.81 0.60
C LEU A 216 7.18 -39.19 -0.07
N PHE A 217 6.54 -38.23 -0.75
CA PHE A 217 5.17 -38.39 -1.28
C PHE A 217 5.12 -38.57 -2.81
N GLY A 218 6.13 -38.09 -3.54
CA GLY A 218 6.16 -38.02 -5.01
C GLY A 218 5.96 -39.36 -5.73
N PRO A 219 6.70 -40.44 -5.40
CA PRO A 219 6.57 -41.72 -6.11
C PRO A 219 5.16 -42.32 -6.02
N THR A 220 4.51 -42.17 -4.88
CA THR A 220 3.15 -42.67 -4.64
C THR A 220 2.11 -41.77 -5.32
N SER A 221 2.30 -40.45 -5.29
CA SER A 221 1.43 -39.49 -5.98
C SER A 221 1.43 -39.70 -7.50
N ALA A 222 2.60 -39.92 -8.11
CA ALA A 222 2.71 -40.20 -9.54
C ALA A 222 1.92 -41.44 -9.98
N LYS A 223 1.94 -42.51 -9.16
CA LYS A 223 1.16 -43.73 -9.41
C LYS A 223 -0.34 -43.49 -9.34
N LEU A 224 -0.82 -42.73 -8.35
CA LEU A 224 -2.24 -42.39 -8.24
C LEU A 224 -2.72 -41.50 -9.38
N VAL A 225 -1.86 -40.60 -9.89
CA VAL A 225 -2.15 -39.77 -11.07
C VAL A 225 -2.29 -40.63 -12.33
N GLN A 226 -1.36 -41.57 -12.57
CA GLN A 226 -1.46 -42.52 -13.67
C GLN A 226 -2.74 -43.35 -13.56
N LEU A 227 -3.05 -43.82 -12.35
CA LEU A 227 -4.26 -44.59 -12.09
C LEU A 227 -5.53 -43.80 -12.39
N ARG A 228 -5.61 -42.55 -11.94
CA ARG A 228 -6.72 -41.64 -12.24
C ARG A 228 -6.89 -41.42 -13.74
N ALA A 229 -5.80 -41.22 -14.47
CA ALA A 229 -5.84 -41.04 -15.92
C ALA A 229 -6.38 -42.29 -16.64
N SER A 230 -5.93 -43.48 -16.21
CA SER A 230 -6.41 -44.77 -16.73
C SER A 230 -7.90 -44.99 -16.43
N LEU A 231 -8.34 -44.73 -15.19
CA LEU A 231 -9.76 -44.84 -14.80
C LEU A 231 -10.65 -43.84 -15.55
N SER A 232 -10.20 -42.59 -15.72
CA SER A 232 -10.93 -41.56 -16.45
C SER A 232 -11.11 -41.93 -17.93
N LYS A 233 -10.11 -42.58 -18.52
CA LYS A 233 -10.15 -43.08 -19.90
C LYS A 233 -11.02 -44.33 -20.04
N HIS A 234 -11.00 -45.23 -19.06
CA HIS A 234 -11.76 -46.48 -19.07
C HIS A 234 -13.26 -46.28 -18.82
N LEU A 235 -13.64 -45.35 -17.95
CA LEU A 235 -15.03 -45.06 -17.62
C LEU A 235 -15.74 -44.15 -18.63
N ASN A 236 -15.06 -43.74 -19.71
CA ASN A 236 -15.62 -42.91 -20.78
C ASN A 236 -16.45 -41.73 -20.22
N LEU A 237 -15.95 -41.05 -19.17
CA LEU A 237 -16.68 -40.03 -18.42
C LEU A 237 -16.49 -38.64 -19.06
N PRO A 238 -17.47 -38.10 -19.81
CA PRO A 238 -17.64 -36.66 -20.00
C PRO A 238 -18.21 -35.98 -18.74
N ASP A 239 -18.57 -36.73 -17.69
CA ASP A 239 -19.39 -36.27 -16.57
C ASP A 239 -18.64 -35.65 -15.38
N TYR A 240 -17.30 -35.59 -15.38
CA TYR A 240 -16.60 -34.89 -14.29
C TYR A 240 -16.83 -33.36 -14.34
N ALA A 241 -17.01 -32.80 -15.53
CA ALA A 241 -17.40 -31.40 -15.73
C ALA A 241 -18.90 -31.16 -15.46
N GLN A 242 -19.75 -32.18 -15.66
CA GLN A 242 -21.20 -32.08 -15.40
C GLN A 242 -21.53 -32.26 -13.91
N LEU A 243 -20.80 -33.11 -13.17
CA LEU A 243 -20.89 -33.24 -11.70
C LEU A 243 -20.48 -31.96 -10.95
N GLN A 244 -19.69 -31.07 -11.55
CA GLN A 244 -19.39 -29.74 -10.98
C GLN A 244 -20.51 -28.71 -11.21
N ASN A 245 -21.40 -28.96 -12.18
CA ASN A 245 -22.32 -27.97 -12.76
C ASN A 245 -23.83 -28.29 -12.69
N SER A 246 -24.27 -29.44 -12.15
CA SER A 246 -25.70 -29.69 -11.89
C SER A 246 -25.96 -30.03 -10.42
N GLU A 247 -27.24 -30.05 -10.03
CA GLU A 247 -27.83 -30.01 -8.67
C GLU A 247 -27.33 -31.06 -7.65
N SER A 248 -26.38 -31.93 -8.01
CA SER A 248 -25.71 -32.92 -7.15
C SER A 248 -24.77 -32.34 -6.09
N LYS A 249 -24.51 -31.01 -6.09
CA LYS A 249 -23.90 -30.30 -4.93
C LYS A 249 -24.73 -30.43 -3.65
N SER A 250 -26.02 -30.78 -3.74
CA SER A 250 -26.90 -31.03 -2.61
C SER A 250 -26.66 -32.40 -1.95
N LEU A 251 -26.31 -33.42 -2.72
CA LEU A 251 -26.03 -34.78 -2.21
C LEU A 251 -24.67 -34.86 -1.49
N LEU A 252 -23.66 -34.13 -1.97
CA LEU A 252 -22.33 -34.05 -1.34
C LEU A 252 -22.27 -33.08 -0.13
N ARG A 253 -23.30 -32.26 0.09
CA ARG A 253 -23.37 -31.27 1.20
C ARG A 253 -24.16 -31.72 2.42
N ASN A 254 -24.95 -32.79 2.35
CA ASN A 254 -25.68 -33.28 3.54
C ASN A 254 -24.77 -34.14 4.43
N ARG A 255 -23.81 -33.47 5.09
CA ARG A 255 -22.82 -34.00 6.04
C ARG A 255 -23.41 -34.36 7.43
N SER A 256 -24.63 -34.89 7.48
CA SER A 256 -25.30 -35.34 8.71
C SER A 256 -25.83 -36.78 8.64
N ALA A 257 -25.82 -37.44 7.49
CA ALA A 257 -26.24 -38.84 7.36
C ALA A 257 -25.09 -39.86 7.52
N ASN A 258 -23.84 -39.43 7.35
CA ASN A 258 -22.67 -40.33 7.37
C ASN A 258 -22.06 -40.60 8.76
N GLN A 259 -22.72 -40.15 9.84
CA GLN A 259 -22.25 -40.37 11.22
C GLN A 259 -22.66 -41.73 11.82
N ILE A 260 -23.43 -42.57 11.12
CA ILE A 260 -23.99 -43.80 11.71
C ILE A 260 -23.17 -45.06 11.39
N TYR A 261 -22.27 -45.06 10.40
CA TYR A 261 -21.67 -46.31 9.89
C TYR A 261 -20.21 -46.61 10.30
N VAL A 262 -19.55 -45.74 11.07
CA VAL A 262 -18.11 -45.92 11.39
C VAL A 262 -17.87 -46.60 12.75
N LYS A 263 -18.91 -46.88 13.54
CA LYS A 263 -18.69 -47.08 14.99
C LYS A 263 -18.53 -48.49 15.53
N ASN A 264 -18.46 -49.55 14.72
CA ASN A 264 -18.32 -50.90 15.30
C ASN A 264 -17.17 -51.71 14.71
N ILE A 265 -16.26 -52.07 15.62
CA ILE A 265 -15.23 -53.12 15.58
C ILE A 265 -13.82 -52.61 15.25
N ILE A 266 -13.28 -51.87 16.22
CA ILE A 266 -11.88 -51.98 16.64
C ILE A 266 -11.78 -53.24 17.52
N ASP A 267 -10.93 -54.22 17.16
CA ASP A 267 -9.99 -54.92 18.06
C ASP A 267 -9.45 -56.22 17.43
N GLY A 268 -8.12 -56.48 17.52
CA GLY A 268 -7.56 -57.80 17.17
C GLY A 268 -6.08 -57.96 16.74
N SER A 269 -5.11 -57.26 17.34
CA SER A 269 -3.71 -57.63 17.71
C SER A 269 -2.83 -58.75 17.04
N LEU A 270 -1.52 -58.40 16.90
CA LEU A 270 -0.23 -59.18 16.82
C LEU A 270 0.12 -59.97 15.52
N SER A 271 1.37 -60.13 15.05
CA SER A 271 2.72 -59.58 15.29
C SER A 271 3.74 -60.12 14.24
N ASP A 272 4.90 -59.47 14.17
CA ASP A 272 6.24 -59.92 13.70
C ASP A 272 6.60 -59.99 12.20
N ILE A 273 7.63 -59.19 11.82
CA ILE A 273 8.95 -59.63 11.33
C ILE A 273 9.92 -58.42 11.21
N LYS A 274 11.20 -58.69 11.52
CA LYS A 274 12.31 -57.79 11.92
C LYS A 274 13.01 -57.00 10.80
N SER A 275 13.76 -56.00 11.27
CA SER A 275 14.70 -55.08 10.59
C SER A 275 15.83 -55.74 9.80
N PRO A 276 16.51 -54.94 8.96
CA PRO A 276 17.95 -54.80 9.14
C PRO A 276 18.43 -53.34 9.19
N ASP A 277 19.55 -53.20 9.89
CA ASP A 277 20.19 -52.00 10.39
C ASP A 277 20.96 -51.16 9.36
N SER A 278 21.06 -49.87 9.71
CA SER A 278 22.17 -48.92 9.52
C SER A 278 23.07 -49.01 8.27
N ILE A 279 23.04 -47.96 7.45
CA ILE A 279 24.23 -47.49 6.74
C ILE A 279 24.42 -45.97 6.94
N ALA A 280 25.66 -45.66 7.29
CA ALA A 280 26.31 -44.43 7.72
C ALA A 280 25.90 -43.08 7.13
N ILE A 281 25.86 -42.11 8.06
CA ILE A 281 25.91 -40.66 7.89
C ILE A 281 27.35 -40.27 7.48
N SER A 282 27.64 -40.18 6.18
CA SER A 282 28.84 -39.49 5.67
C SER A 282 28.80 -39.35 4.14
N GLN A 283 27.97 -38.45 3.62
CA GLN A 283 28.09 -37.84 2.28
C GLN A 283 26.96 -36.79 2.13
N ILE A 284 27.18 -35.58 2.64
CA ILE A 284 26.36 -34.41 2.29
C ILE A 284 27.31 -33.31 1.87
N MET A 285 27.75 -33.37 0.61
CA MET A 285 28.20 -32.20 -0.15
C MET A 285 27.84 -32.42 -1.62
N SER A 286 27.34 -31.34 -2.23
CA SER A 286 27.06 -31.08 -3.65
C SER A 286 25.92 -31.84 -4.35
N GLU A 287 25.11 -31.02 -5.06
CA GLU A 287 24.19 -31.34 -6.17
C GLU A 287 22.88 -32.06 -5.82
N ASP A 288 21.75 -31.41 -6.15
CA ASP A 288 20.42 -31.98 -6.51
C ASP A 288 19.23 -31.19 -5.94
N ALA A 289 18.76 -30.21 -6.72
CA ALA A 289 17.35 -29.84 -6.70
C ALA A 289 16.63 -30.70 -7.78
N PRO A 290 15.57 -31.45 -7.46
CA PRO A 290 14.88 -32.25 -8.46
C PRO A 290 14.29 -31.34 -9.54
N GLN A 291 14.59 -31.64 -10.81
CA GLN A 291 14.23 -30.85 -11.98
C GLN A 291 12.74 -30.90 -12.38
N ASP A 292 11.90 -31.69 -11.70
CA ASP A 292 10.50 -31.87 -12.10
C ASP A 292 9.53 -32.00 -10.92
N ILE A 293 8.89 -30.88 -10.55
CA ILE A 293 7.84 -30.77 -9.51
C ILE A 293 6.43 -30.88 -10.15
N SER A 294 6.36 -31.06 -11.48
CA SER A 294 5.15 -31.02 -12.31
C SER A 294 4.08 -32.08 -11.99
N ASN A 295 4.44 -33.16 -11.28
CA ASN A 295 3.59 -34.35 -11.08
C ASN A 295 2.94 -34.47 -9.69
N VAL A 296 3.04 -33.46 -8.82
CA VAL A 296 2.66 -33.61 -7.39
C VAL A 296 1.52 -32.67 -6.94
N LEU A 297 0.94 -31.83 -7.82
CA LEU A 297 -0.08 -30.83 -7.44
C LEU A 297 -1.45 -31.04 -8.12
N PRO A 298 -2.56 -30.62 -7.48
CA PRO A 298 -3.93 -30.93 -7.92
C PRO A 298 -4.29 -30.35 -9.30
N VAL A 299 -5.16 -31.06 -10.02
CA VAL A 299 -5.59 -30.76 -11.41
C VAL A 299 -6.31 -29.40 -11.55
N SER A 300 -6.85 -28.82 -10.46
CA SER A 300 -7.52 -27.51 -10.48
C SER A 300 -6.61 -26.34 -10.87
N LEU A 301 -5.30 -26.51 -10.85
CA LEU A 301 -4.31 -25.55 -11.34
C LEU A 301 -4.04 -25.64 -12.85
N LYS A 302 -4.55 -26.66 -13.55
CA LYS A 302 -4.23 -26.93 -14.96
C LYS A 302 -5.28 -26.46 -15.98
N THR A 303 -6.51 -26.14 -15.56
CA THR A 303 -7.64 -26.07 -16.50
C THR A 303 -8.31 -24.69 -16.66
N ASN A 304 -8.03 -23.72 -15.79
CA ASN A 304 -8.63 -22.39 -15.85
C ASN A 304 -7.54 -21.31 -16.01
N ASP A 305 -7.90 -20.19 -16.64
CA ASP A 305 -7.09 -18.97 -16.60
C ASP A 305 -6.94 -18.50 -15.15
N HIS A 306 -5.71 -18.42 -14.66
CA HIS A 306 -5.42 -18.01 -13.29
C HIS A 306 -5.04 -16.54 -13.26
N HIS A 307 -5.73 -15.74 -12.46
CA HIS A 307 -5.32 -14.38 -12.16
C HIS A 307 -4.27 -14.37 -11.05
N VAL A 308 -3.08 -13.88 -11.36
CA VAL A 308 -1.92 -13.91 -10.45
C VAL A 308 -1.31 -12.52 -10.32
N ALA A 309 -1.03 -12.14 -9.08
CA ALA A 309 -0.20 -10.98 -8.78
C ALA A 309 1.24 -11.47 -8.57
N VAL A 310 2.15 -11.02 -9.42
CA VAL A 310 3.58 -11.28 -9.35
C VAL A 310 4.28 -9.99 -8.94
N SER A 311 5.24 -10.07 -8.02
CA SER A 311 6.16 -8.96 -7.78
C SER A 311 7.58 -9.49 -7.73
N LEU A 312 8.47 -8.90 -8.53
CA LEU A 312 9.89 -9.20 -8.52
C LEU A 312 10.66 -7.94 -8.09
N ARG A 313 11.45 -8.07 -7.03
CA ARG A 313 12.34 -7.01 -6.53
C ARG A 313 13.79 -7.37 -6.79
N GLY A 314 14.63 -6.44 -7.21
CA GLY A 314 16.09 -6.65 -7.28
C GLY A 314 16.87 -5.43 -7.76
N PRO A 315 18.22 -5.50 -7.77
CA PRO A 315 19.11 -4.35 -8.02
C PRO A 315 19.25 -3.94 -9.50
N HIS A 316 18.78 -4.78 -10.43
CA HIS A 316 18.99 -4.59 -11.87
C HIS A 316 17.67 -4.27 -12.60
N GLY A 317 17.29 -2.99 -12.64
CA GLY A 317 15.94 -2.57 -13.03
C GLY A 317 15.38 -3.16 -14.33
N THR A 318 16.06 -2.99 -15.46
CA THR A 318 15.58 -3.51 -16.75
C THR A 318 15.60 -5.04 -16.80
N ASP A 319 16.56 -5.67 -16.14
CA ASP A 319 16.67 -7.13 -16.08
C ASP A 319 15.56 -7.75 -15.24
N ILE A 320 15.15 -7.09 -14.15
CA ILE A 320 14.00 -7.48 -13.33
C ILE A 320 12.70 -7.39 -14.13
N ILE A 321 12.47 -6.28 -14.84
CA ILE A 321 11.31 -6.11 -15.71
C ILE A 321 11.31 -7.16 -16.83
N GLY A 322 12.44 -7.29 -17.53
CA GLY A 322 12.63 -8.21 -18.64
C GLY A 322 12.43 -9.67 -18.23
N SER A 323 12.90 -10.05 -17.03
CA SER A 323 12.72 -11.39 -16.49
C SER A 323 11.26 -11.79 -16.34
N VAL A 324 10.42 -10.87 -15.85
CA VAL A 324 8.98 -11.13 -15.71
C VAL A 324 8.30 -11.17 -17.08
N LEU A 325 8.58 -10.18 -17.95
CA LEU A 325 7.95 -10.08 -19.26
C LEU A 325 8.35 -11.22 -20.21
N GLU A 326 9.59 -11.69 -20.16
CA GLU A 326 10.06 -12.86 -20.92
C GLU A 326 9.30 -14.13 -20.50
N CYS A 327 9.08 -14.32 -19.19
CA CYS A 327 8.26 -15.43 -18.70
C CYS A 327 6.81 -15.30 -19.18
N CYS A 328 6.23 -14.11 -19.09
CA CYS A 328 4.86 -13.85 -19.56
C CYS A 328 4.72 -14.15 -21.06
N SER A 329 5.69 -13.71 -21.87
CA SER A 329 5.70 -13.97 -23.31
C SER A 329 5.81 -15.46 -23.62
N LYS A 330 6.64 -16.21 -22.88
CA LYS A 330 6.84 -17.64 -23.11
C LYS A 330 5.58 -18.47 -22.85
N TYR A 331 4.80 -18.10 -21.84
CA TYR A 331 3.58 -18.81 -21.44
C TYR A 331 2.30 -18.12 -21.94
N ASN A 332 2.41 -17.19 -22.89
CA ASN A 332 1.29 -16.45 -23.47
C ASN A 332 0.36 -15.82 -22.41
N CYS A 333 0.93 -15.30 -21.33
CA CYS A 333 0.18 -14.66 -20.25
C CYS A 333 -0.41 -13.34 -20.75
N LYS A 334 -1.67 -13.06 -20.39
CA LYS A 334 -2.28 -11.75 -20.64
C LYS A 334 -1.92 -10.79 -19.51
N LEU A 335 -1.24 -9.70 -19.85
CA LEU A 335 -0.97 -8.59 -18.93
C LEU A 335 -2.28 -7.85 -18.65
N LEU A 336 -2.67 -7.74 -17.38
CA LEU A 336 -3.87 -7.01 -16.95
C LEU A 336 -3.51 -5.64 -16.38
N ASP A 337 -2.45 -5.59 -15.57
CA ASP A 337 -1.93 -4.34 -15.02
C ASP A 337 -0.46 -4.49 -14.60
N PHE A 338 0.24 -3.37 -14.41
CA PHE A 338 1.62 -3.36 -13.90
C PHE A 338 1.93 -2.08 -13.12
N SER A 339 2.87 -2.18 -12.20
CA SER A 339 3.45 -1.03 -11.50
C SER A 339 4.96 -1.21 -11.35
N LEU A 340 5.66 -0.08 -11.27
CA LEU A 340 7.11 -0.06 -11.09
C LEU A 340 7.47 0.97 -10.03
N SER A 341 8.16 0.50 -8.98
CA SER A 341 8.73 1.36 -7.96
C SER A 341 10.24 1.20 -7.95
N ARG A 342 10.98 2.31 -7.82
CA ARG A 342 12.44 2.31 -7.74
C ARG A 342 12.91 2.93 -6.44
N TYR A 343 13.79 2.22 -5.74
CA TYR A 343 14.44 2.63 -4.50
C TYR A 343 15.95 2.61 -4.73
N HIS A 344 16.52 3.74 -5.18
CA HIS A 344 17.91 3.81 -5.63
C HIS A 344 18.23 2.78 -6.71
N HIS A 345 19.07 1.79 -6.39
CA HIS A 345 19.45 0.69 -7.28
C HIS A 345 18.37 -0.39 -7.35
N ASP A 346 17.60 -0.58 -6.28
CA ASP A 346 16.53 -1.58 -6.24
C ASP A 346 15.32 -1.15 -7.05
N VAL A 347 14.74 -2.11 -7.76
CA VAL A 347 13.50 -1.99 -8.50
C VAL A 347 12.54 -3.05 -8.03
N VAL A 348 11.28 -2.66 -7.80
CA VAL A 348 10.15 -3.55 -7.56
C VAL A 348 9.24 -3.44 -8.76
N PHE A 349 9.13 -4.51 -9.53
CA PHE A 349 8.18 -4.62 -10.63
C PHE A 349 7.02 -5.50 -10.20
N GLY A 350 5.84 -4.89 -10.06
CA GLY A 350 4.58 -5.56 -9.74
C GLY A 350 3.75 -5.75 -11.00
N VAL A 351 3.15 -6.92 -11.18
CA VAL A 351 2.38 -7.24 -12.38
C VAL A 351 1.17 -8.08 -12.01
N PHE A 352 0.01 -7.71 -12.56
CA PHE A 352 -1.19 -8.53 -12.53
C PHE A 352 -1.40 -9.18 -13.88
N ILE A 353 -1.44 -10.51 -13.90
CA ILE A 353 -1.48 -11.30 -15.14
C ILE A 353 -2.55 -12.38 -15.07
N SER A 354 -3.05 -12.77 -16.23
CA SER A 354 -3.80 -14.02 -16.42
C SER A 354 -2.87 -15.05 -17.06
N VAL A 355 -2.71 -16.20 -16.39
CA VAL A 355 -1.84 -17.29 -16.81
C VAL A 355 -2.69 -18.47 -17.30
N PRO A 356 -2.53 -18.91 -18.57
CA PRO A 356 -3.33 -19.98 -19.14
C PRO A 356 -2.77 -21.36 -18.76
N GLY A 357 -3.41 -22.07 -17.83
CA GLY A 357 -3.23 -23.52 -17.56
C GLY A 357 -1.85 -24.02 -17.09
N GLU A 358 -0.75 -23.30 -17.31
CA GLU A 358 0.63 -23.72 -17.04
C GLU A 358 1.28 -22.94 -15.89
N LEU A 359 0.50 -22.68 -14.83
CA LEU A 359 0.91 -21.80 -13.74
C LEU A 359 2.21 -22.22 -13.03
N ILE A 360 2.42 -23.53 -12.91
CA ILE A 360 3.60 -24.10 -12.24
C ILE A 360 4.85 -23.90 -13.06
N SER A 361 4.79 -24.19 -14.36
CA SER A 361 5.90 -24.03 -15.30
C SER A 361 6.29 -22.55 -15.40
N PHE A 362 5.28 -21.67 -15.42
CA PHE A 362 5.47 -20.22 -15.33
C PHE A 362 6.18 -19.79 -14.04
N TYR A 363 5.70 -20.25 -12.88
CA TYR A 363 6.32 -19.94 -11.58
C TYR A 363 7.77 -20.43 -11.49
N ASN A 364 8.07 -21.64 -11.95
CA ASN A 364 9.41 -22.21 -11.91
C ASN A 364 10.40 -21.39 -12.74
N LEU A 365 9.98 -20.95 -13.93
CA LEU A 365 10.82 -20.09 -14.77
C LEU A 365 11.05 -18.73 -14.11
N LEU A 366 10.02 -18.14 -13.51
CA LEU A 366 10.15 -16.89 -12.75
C LEU A 366 11.13 -17.04 -11.59
N VAL A 367 11.08 -18.14 -10.82
CA VAL A 367 12.03 -18.41 -9.73
C VAL A 367 13.45 -18.52 -10.26
N GLN A 368 13.65 -19.19 -11.40
CA GLN A 368 14.96 -19.35 -12.02
C GLN A 368 15.53 -18.00 -12.47
N LYS A 369 14.70 -17.15 -13.10
CA LYS A 369 15.08 -15.79 -13.51
C LYS A 369 15.33 -14.88 -12.32
N ALA A 370 14.49 -14.94 -11.29
CA ALA A 370 14.68 -14.20 -10.05
C ALA A 370 16.04 -14.53 -9.41
N ARG A 371 16.40 -15.82 -9.30
CA ARG A 371 17.71 -16.24 -8.79
C ARG A 371 18.88 -15.73 -9.61
N ARG A 372 18.75 -15.71 -10.94
CA ARG A 372 19.81 -15.20 -11.84
C ARG A 372 20.15 -13.74 -11.56
N TRP A 373 19.17 -12.95 -11.16
CA TRP A 373 19.29 -11.50 -10.93
C TRP A 373 19.28 -11.11 -9.47
N ASP A 374 19.52 -12.06 -8.57
CA ASP A 374 19.46 -11.88 -7.11
C ASP A 374 18.16 -11.20 -6.64
N GLY A 375 17.05 -11.58 -7.27
CA GLY A 375 15.74 -10.98 -7.08
C GLY A 375 14.87 -11.72 -6.08
N GLU A 376 14.12 -10.96 -5.28
CA GLU A 376 13.08 -11.46 -4.38
C GLU A 376 11.74 -11.54 -5.12
N LEU A 377 11.19 -12.76 -5.23
CA LEU A 377 9.92 -13.03 -5.89
C LEU A 377 8.78 -13.20 -4.89
N SER A 378 7.70 -12.46 -5.10
CA SER A 378 6.37 -12.70 -4.53
C SER A 378 5.43 -13.18 -5.63
N PHE A 379 4.64 -14.20 -5.33
CA PHE A 379 3.70 -14.82 -6.27
C PHE A 379 2.42 -15.19 -5.53
N ASP A 380 1.32 -14.54 -5.88
CA ASP A 380 0.04 -14.68 -5.19
C ASP A 380 -1.09 -14.98 -6.19
N VAL A 381 -1.64 -16.18 -6.11
CA VAL A 381 -2.75 -16.64 -6.95
C VAL A 381 -4.06 -16.13 -6.36
N LYS A 382 -4.76 -15.27 -7.10
CA LYS A 382 -6.01 -14.66 -6.63
C LYS A 382 -7.18 -15.62 -6.88
N SER A 383 -7.49 -16.46 -5.88
CA SER A 383 -8.55 -17.47 -5.95
C SER A 383 -9.85 -17.11 -5.20
N SER A 384 -10.00 -15.88 -4.70
CA SER A 384 -11.12 -15.51 -3.81
C SER A 384 -12.28 -14.79 -4.52
N ASN A 385 -13.51 -15.26 -4.29
CA ASN A 385 -14.77 -14.71 -4.80
C ASN A 385 -15.00 -13.21 -4.51
N LEU A 386 -14.33 -12.64 -3.50
CA LEU A 386 -14.43 -11.21 -3.15
C LEU A 386 -13.73 -10.29 -4.16
N GLN A 387 -12.64 -10.74 -4.79
CA GLN A 387 -11.90 -9.97 -5.79
C GLN A 387 -12.41 -10.24 -7.20
N LEU A 388 -12.95 -11.44 -7.46
CA LEU A 388 -13.68 -11.75 -8.68
C LEU A 388 -14.98 -10.94 -8.82
N LYS A 389 -15.63 -10.53 -7.71
CA LYS A 389 -16.78 -9.60 -7.78
C LYS A 389 -16.43 -8.24 -8.38
N GLN A 390 -15.23 -7.70 -8.09
CA GLN A 390 -14.80 -6.41 -8.64
C GLN A 390 -14.57 -6.49 -10.15
N ILE A 391 -14.03 -7.62 -10.62
CA ILE A 391 -13.86 -7.94 -12.04
C ILE A 391 -15.23 -8.20 -12.71
N ALA A 392 -16.17 -8.86 -12.00
CA ALA A 392 -17.50 -9.20 -12.49
C ALA A 392 -18.47 -8.00 -12.56
N ASP A 393 -18.32 -6.99 -11.70
CA ASP A 393 -19.10 -5.74 -11.71
C ASP A 393 -18.62 -4.73 -12.77
N GLY A 394 -17.72 -5.14 -13.68
CA GLY A 394 -17.22 -4.30 -14.78
C GLY A 394 -16.22 -3.22 -14.37
N ARG A 395 -15.60 -3.31 -13.17
CA ARG A 395 -14.53 -2.40 -12.76
C ARG A 395 -13.16 -3.04 -13.01
N GLU A 396 -12.27 -2.34 -13.70
CA GLU A 396 -10.90 -2.79 -13.94
C GLU A 396 -10.12 -2.83 -12.61
N TYR A 397 -9.61 -4.00 -12.23
CA TYR A 397 -8.71 -4.14 -11.10
C TYR A 397 -7.40 -3.40 -11.40
N ARG A 398 -6.98 -2.51 -10.49
CA ARG A 398 -5.72 -1.77 -10.59
C ARG A 398 -4.81 -2.09 -9.40
N LEU A 399 -3.56 -2.38 -9.68
CA LEU A 399 -2.55 -2.88 -8.73
C LEU A 399 -2.11 -1.81 -7.73
N GLU A 400 -2.14 -0.54 -8.13
CA GLU A 400 -1.87 0.62 -7.24
C GLU A 400 -3.11 1.09 -6.45
N GLU A 401 -4.30 0.55 -6.70
CA GLU A 401 -5.53 1.01 -6.06
C GLU A 401 -6.00 0.07 -4.94
N ALA A 402 -6.48 0.67 -3.84
CA ALA A 402 -7.04 -0.12 -2.74
C ALA A 402 -8.43 -0.66 -3.13
N PRO A 403 -8.76 -1.92 -2.81
CA PRO A 403 -9.96 -2.61 -3.30
C PRO A 403 -11.24 -2.23 -2.53
N TYR A 404 -11.38 -0.98 -2.10
CA TYR A 404 -12.50 -0.53 -1.29
C TYR A 404 -13.64 0.01 -2.17
N LEU A 405 -14.88 -0.32 -1.80
CA LEU A 405 -16.09 0.25 -2.41
C LEU A 405 -16.51 1.54 -1.70
N ASN A 406 -17.25 2.40 -2.40
CA ASN A 406 -17.83 3.66 -1.89
C ASN A 406 -16.79 4.60 -1.25
N ARG A 407 -15.71 4.84 -1.99
CA ARG A 407 -14.64 5.75 -1.58
C ARG A 407 -14.35 6.76 -2.66
N SER A 408 -14.05 7.98 -2.22
CA SER A 408 -13.63 9.08 -3.07
C SER A 408 -12.11 9.26 -3.00
N LYS A 409 -11.49 9.63 -4.12
CA LYS A 409 -10.05 9.91 -4.19
C LYS A 409 -9.78 11.35 -3.78
N PHE A 410 -8.83 11.52 -2.87
CA PHE A 410 -8.37 12.83 -2.41
C PHE A 410 -6.85 12.87 -2.43
N VAL A 411 -6.32 14.07 -2.46
CA VAL A 411 -4.91 14.34 -2.21
C VAL A 411 -4.77 15.20 -0.96
N ALA A 412 -3.86 14.78 -0.07
CA ALA A 412 -3.37 15.63 1.00
C ALA A 412 -1.95 16.09 0.64
N THR A 413 -1.77 17.38 0.41
CA THR A 413 -0.43 17.98 0.28
C THR A 413 -0.06 18.55 1.64
N VAL A 414 0.96 17.97 2.26
CA VAL A 414 1.47 18.36 3.58
C VAL A 414 2.75 19.15 3.40
N LEU A 415 2.85 20.30 4.06
CA LEU A 415 3.95 21.26 3.90
C LEU A 415 4.40 21.78 5.27
N SER A 416 5.71 21.81 5.50
CA SER A 416 6.33 22.50 6.63
C SER A 416 7.71 23.02 6.25
N GLN A 417 7.94 24.33 6.38
CA GLN A 417 9.24 24.95 6.07
C GLN A 417 10.35 24.49 7.03
N ASN A 418 9.97 24.15 8.27
CA ASN A 418 10.85 23.64 9.31
C ASN A 418 11.06 22.12 9.22
N GLY A 419 10.46 21.48 8.21
CA GLY A 419 10.53 20.05 7.98
C GLY A 419 9.39 19.27 8.64
N LEU A 420 9.13 18.09 8.10
CA LEU A 420 8.13 17.14 8.59
C LEU A 420 8.82 16.11 9.48
N GLY A 421 8.69 16.29 10.79
CA GLY A 421 9.24 15.38 11.79
C GLY A 421 8.48 14.05 11.91
N ASN A 422 9.14 13.06 12.52
CA ASN A 422 8.56 11.72 12.74
C ASN A 422 7.27 11.77 13.57
N ASP A 423 7.20 12.65 14.57
CA ASP A 423 6.03 12.78 15.45
C ASP A 423 4.79 13.25 14.68
N PHE A 424 4.95 14.25 13.82
CA PHE A 424 3.89 14.71 12.93
C PHE A 424 3.42 13.56 12.02
N LEU A 425 4.35 12.87 11.32
CA LEU A 425 3.99 11.80 10.39
C LEU A 425 3.28 10.64 11.10
N ASN A 426 3.75 10.26 12.29
CA ASN A 426 3.13 9.22 13.10
C ASN A 426 1.69 9.60 13.50
N HIS A 427 1.46 10.83 13.97
CA HIS A 427 0.12 11.28 14.33
C HIS A 427 -0.80 11.47 13.12
N PHE A 428 -0.27 11.98 12.01
CA PHE A 428 -1.04 12.10 10.78
C PHE A 428 -1.50 10.73 10.27
N VAL A 429 -0.61 9.73 10.26
CA VAL A 429 -0.97 8.35 9.86
C VAL A 429 -1.95 7.70 10.85
N LYS A 430 -1.80 7.93 12.16
CA LYS A 430 -2.79 7.47 13.16
C LYS A 430 -4.16 8.08 12.92
N TRP A 431 -4.23 9.38 12.65
CA TRP A 431 -5.47 10.06 12.30
C TRP A 431 -6.11 9.49 11.03
N LEU A 432 -5.31 9.27 9.97
CA LEU A 432 -5.80 8.59 8.76
C LEU A 432 -6.39 7.20 9.07
N LEU A 433 -5.72 6.43 9.94
CA LEU A 433 -6.18 5.11 10.38
C LEU A 433 -7.50 5.18 11.16
N GLU A 434 -7.62 6.13 12.09
CA GLU A 434 -8.82 6.37 12.90
C GLU A 434 -10.03 6.71 12.01
N LYS A 435 -9.80 7.54 10.98
CA LYS A 435 -10.81 7.90 9.97
C LYS A 435 -10.99 6.83 8.89
N LYS A 436 -10.28 5.70 8.96
CA LYS A 436 -10.29 4.61 7.96
C LYS A 436 -9.90 5.05 6.53
N ILE A 437 -9.14 6.14 6.43
CA ILE A 437 -8.58 6.66 5.18
C ILE A 437 -7.37 5.80 4.79
N SER A 438 -7.34 5.33 3.55
CA SER A 438 -6.21 4.53 3.05
C SER A 438 -5.26 5.41 2.27
N VAL A 439 -3.96 5.27 2.52
CA VAL A 439 -2.91 5.84 1.67
C VAL A 439 -2.69 4.89 0.48
N GLU A 440 -2.81 5.41 -0.73
CA GLU A 440 -2.55 4.66 -1.96
C GLU A 440 -1.17 4.96 -2.52
N LYS A 441 -0.75 6.24 -2.46
CA LYS A 441 0.56 6.68 -2.94
C LYS A 441 1.10 7.80 -2.06
N MET A 442 2.43 7.85 -1.97
CA MET A 442 3.16 8.96 -1.35
C MET A 442 4.22 9.44 -2.33
N ARG A 443 4.32 10.76 -2.50
CA ARG A 443 5.33 11.40 -3.34
C ARG A 443 5.93 12.57 -2.60
N ARG A 444 7.25 12.67 -2.59
CA ARG A 444 7.95 13.87 -2.14
C ARG A 444 7.88 14.93 -3.25
N LEU A 445 7.51 16.16 -2.91
CA LEU A 445 7.44 17.26 -3.88
C LEU A 445 8.65 18.20 -3.82
N ASP A 446 9.34 18.27 -2.68
CA ASP A 446 10.52 19.11 -2.48
C ASP A 446 11.85 18.38 -2.76
N GLN A 447 12.92 19.14 -2.97
CA GLN A 447 14.31 18.70 -3.16
C GLN A 447 15.25 19.15 -2.03
N SER A 448 14.71 19.62 -0.91
CA SER A 448 15.52 20.09 0.22
C SER A 448 16.35 18.96 0.86
N SER A 449 17.35 19.29 1.67
CA SER A 449 18.14 18.28 2.40
C SER A 449 17.30 17.49 3.43
N PHE A 450 16.21 18.09 3.90
CA PHE A 450 15.22 17.48 4.78
C PHE A 450 13.82 17.56 4.15
N LEU A 451 12.92 16.67 4.59
CA LEU A 451 11.60 16.51 4.02
C LEU A 451 10.68 17.67 4.39
N LYS A 452 10.32 18.52 3.42
CA LYS A 452 9.43 19.67 3.64
C LYS A 452 8.02 19.46 3.12
N CYS A 453 7.87 18.76 2.00
CA CYS A 453 6.59 18.61 1.33
C CYS A 453 6.34 17.18 0.84
N ILE A 454 5.21 16.61 1.28
CA ILE A 454 4.75 15.28 0.89
C ILE A 454 3.35 15.39 0.33
N GLU A 455 3.13 14.77 -0.82
CA GLU A 455 1.85 14.51 -1.41
C GLU A 455 1.40 13.09 -1.06
N PHE A 456 0.21 12.95 -0.48
CA PHE A 456 -0.46 11.68 -0.24
C PHE A 456 -1.66 11.56 -1.16
N ILE A 457 -1.73 10.50 -1.96
CA ILE A 457 -2.95 10.10 -2.67
C ILE A 457 -3.72 9.17 -1.74
N LEU A 458 -4.97 9.53 -1.46
CA LEU A 458 -5.79 8.98 -0.40
C LEU A 458 -7.11 8.45 -0.95
N SER A 459 -7.56 7.33 -0.40
CA SER A 459 -8.88 6.75 -0.61
C SER A 459 -9.73 6.93 0.64
N VAL A 460 -10.68 7.87 0.55
CA VAL A 460 -11.45 8.41 1.67
C VAL A 460 -12.86 7.84 1.65
N PRO A 461 -13.37 7.28 2.76
CA PRO A 461 -14.78 6.89 2.88
C PRO A 461 -15.74 8.07 2.63
N GLU A 462 -16.81 7.84 1.87
CA GLU A 462 -17.82 8.88 1.55
C GLU A 462 -18.61 9.38 2.78
N GLU A 463 -18.59 8.61 3.87
CA GLU A 463 -19.28 8.91 5.14
C GLU A 463 -18.63 10.08 5.91
N ILE A 464 -17.41 10.47 5.57
CA ILE A 464 -16.67 11.50 6.31
C ILE A 464 -17.13 12.89 5.87
N SER A 465 -17.64 13.66 6.82
CA SER A 465 -17.99 15.07 6.59
C SER A 465 -16.75 15.92 6.30
N SER A 466 -16.85 16.83 5.34
CA SER A 466 -15.81 17.81 5.04
C SER A 466 -15.53 18.74 6.23
N SER A 467 -16.53 19.03 7.08
CA SER A 467 -16.36 19.89 8.26
C SER A 467 -15.38 19.29 9.28
N ASP A 468 -15.49 17.99 9.51
CA ASP A 468 -14.71 17.29 10.53
C ASP A 468 -13.24 17.20 10.11
N LEU A 469 -13.00 16.98 8.81
CA LEU A 469 -11.66 17.01 8.23
C LEU A 469 -10.99 18.37 8.40
N VAL A 470 -11.72 19.47 8.14
CA VAL A 470 -11.17 20.82 8.25
C VAL A 470 -10.72 21.12 9.69
N GLN A 471 -11.54 20.76 10.69
CA GLN A 471 -11.19 20.97 12.10
C GLN A 471 -9.94 20.19 12.51
N ASP A 472 -9.88 18.91 12.16
CA ASP A 472 -8.71 18.07 12.44
C ASP A 472 -7.45 18.62 11.76
N ILE A 473 -7.57 19.08 10.51
CA ILE A 473 -6.49 19.72 9.77
C ILE A 473 -6.01 20.99 10.47
N ILE A 474 -6.92 21.87 10.96
CA ILE A 474 -6.57 23.08 11.73
C ILE A 474 -5.73 22.71 12.96
N MET A 475 -6.12 21.67 13.69
CA MET A 475 -5.37 21.18 14.85
C MET A 475 -3.92 20.82 14.47
N PHE A 476 -3.72 20.08 13.37
CA PHE A 476 -2.37 19.70 12.92
C PHE A 476 -1.49 20.92 12.62
N SER A 477 -2.06 21.94 11.96
CA SER A 477 -1.34 23.17 11.64
C SER A 477 -0.92 23.94 12.89
N ASN A 478 -1.80 24.07 13.86
CA ASN A 478 -1.50 24.79 15.10
C ASN A 478 -0.48 24.04 15.97
N GLN A 479 -0.56 22.71 16.01
CA GLN A 479 0.29 21.90 16.88
C GLN A 479 1.69 21.67 16.29
N TYR A 480 1.81 21.50 14.97
CA TYR A 480 3.06 21.10 14.32
C TYR A 480 3.66 22.16 13.39
N GLY A 481 2.95 23.28 13.16
CA GLY A 481 3.36 24.27 12.17
C GLY A 481 3.35 23.73 10.72
N ALA A 482 2.58 22.67 10.48
CA ALA A 482 2.47 22.01 9.18
C ALA A 482 1.13 22.31 8.52
N ASP A 483 1.15 22.86 7.32
CA ASP A 483 -0.05 23.09 6.53
C ASP A 483 -0.45 21.82 5.78
N ILE A 484 -1.76 21.54 5.75
CA ILE A 484 -2.32 20.39 5.05
C ILE A 484 -3.39 20.90 4.10
N ALA A 485 -3.15 20.77 2.80
CA ALA A 485 -4.13 21.04 1.77
C ALA A 485 -4.81 19.72 1.38
N PHE A 486 -6.09 19.58 1.70
CA PHE A 486 -6.89 18.38 1.42
C PHE A 486 -7.89 18.68 0.30
N GLN A 487 -7.71 18.05 -0.86
CA GLN A 487 -8.47 18.37 -2.07
C GLN A 487 -8.89 17.11 -2.83
N PRO A 488 -10.03 17.13 -3.55
CA PRO A 488 -10.41 16.02 -4.42
C PRO A 488 -9.33 15.73 -5.47
N ASP A 489 -9.03 14.46 -5.70
CA ASP A 489 -8.10 14.02 -6.75
C ASP A 489 -8.86 13.81 -8.07
N ASN A 490 -9.08 14.91 -8.80
CA ASN A 490 -9.79 14.88 -10.09
C ASN A 490 -8.94 15.51 -11.20
N VAL A 491 -9.43 15.40 -12.45
CA VAL A 491 -8.74 15.91 -13.64
C VAL A 491 -8.36 17.40 -13.54
N PHE A 492 -9.16 18.20 -12.84
CA PHE A 492 -8.93 19.64 -12.69
C PHE A 492 -7.88 19.99 -11.64
N ARG A 493 -7.41 19.02 -10.83
CA ARG A 493 -6.38 19.25 -9.81
C ARG A 493 -5.11 19.84 -10.42
N ARG A 494 -4.57 19.20 -11.46
CA ARG A 494 -3.34 19.63 -12.16
C ARG A 494 -3.63 20.48 -13.40
N GLN A 495 -4.89 20.60 -13.82
CA GLN A 495 -5.31 21.35 -15.02
C GLN A 495 -5.93 22.71 -14.68
N LYS A 496 -5.39 23.39 -13.66
CA LYS A 496 -5.73 24.79 -13.38
C LYS A 496 -5.27 25.68 -14.53
N ARG A 497 -5.94 26.82 -14.74
CA ARG A 497 -5.70 27.71 -15.90
C ARG A 497 -5.75 29.20 -15.56
N LEU A 498 -6.40 29.58 -14.46
CA LEU A 498 -6.51 30.95 -14.00
C LEU A 498 -6.12 31.02 -12.51
N VAL A 499 -5.23 31.96 -12.17
CA VAL A 499 -4.93 32.28 -10.77
C VAL A 499 -5.26 33.75 -10.51
N VAL A 500 -6.04 33.98 -9.46
CA VAL A 500 -6.46 35.30 -9.01
C VAL A 500 -5.86 35.56 -7.63
N PHE A 501 -5.22 36.70 -7.46
CA PHE A 501 -4.57 37.08 -6.21
C PHE A 501 -5.21 38.34 -5.62
N ASP A 502 -5.30 38.43 -4.30
CA ASP A 502 -5.30 39.74 -3.64
C ASP A 502 -3.91 40.41 -3.77
N MET A 503 -3.86 41.71 -3.54
CA MET A 503 -2.63 42.50 -3.62
C MET A 503 -1.99 42.67 -2.24
N ASP A 504 -2.62 43.47 -1.38
CA ASP A 504 -2.14 43.83 -0.05
C ASP A 504 -2.02 42.57 0.80
N SER A 505 -0.96 42.46 1.61
CA SER A 505 -0.67 41.30 2.47
C SER A 505 -0.66 39.91 1.77
N THR A 506 -0.66 39.89 0.43
CA THR A 506 -0.67 38.67 -0.39
C THR A 506 0.44 38.70 -1.43
N LEU A 507 0.31 39.50 -2.51
CA LEU A 507 1.37 39.66 -3.51
C LEU A 507 2.47 40.62 -3.04
N ILE A 508 2.10 41.58 -2.20
CA ILE A 508 3.01 42.53 -1.55
C ILE A 508 2.86 42.42 -0.03
N GLN A 509 3.90 42.78 0.70
CA GLN A 509 3.91 42.65 2.17
C GLN A 509 3.20 43.82 2.88
N GLN A 510 3.04 44.95 2.20
CA GLN A 510 2.46 46.16 2.77
C GLN A 510 0.95 46.23 2.59
N GLU A 511 0.30 46.96 3.50
CA GLU A 511 -1.05 47.50 3.33
C GLU A 511 -0.96 48.89 2.69
N VAL A 512 -1.34 49.03 1.42
CA VAL A 512 -1.07 50.27 0.66
C VAL A 512 -1.70 51.51 1.28
N ILE A 513 -2.89 51.39 1.87
CA ILE A 513 -3.56 52.54 2.48
C ILE A 513 -2.83 53.05 3.73
N ASP A 514 -2.20 52.15 4.49
CA ASP A 514 -1.42 52.51 5.68
C ASP A 514 -0.10 53.18 5.29
N GLU A 515 0.49 52.79 4.15
CA GLU A 515 1.65 53.47 3.58
C GLU A 515 1.33 54.89 3.10
N ILE A 516 0.15 55.10 2.50
CA ILE A 516 -0.32 56.46 2.16
C ILE A 516 -0.54 57.27 3.43
N ALA A 517 -1.19 56.67 4.44
CA ALA A 517 -1.45 57.32 5.72
C ALA A 517 -0.17 57.75 6.43
N ARG A 518 0.89 56.93 6.33
CA ARG A 518 2.22 57.24 6.90
C ARG A 518 2.88 58.44 6.21
N HIS A 519 2.81 58.50 4.89
CA HIS A 519 3.32 59.66 4.15
C HIS A 519 2.50 60.93 4.43
N ALA A 520 1.20 60.79 4.67
CA ALA A 520 0.29 61.89 5.01
C ALA A 520 0.30 62.27 6.50
N GLY A 521 1.00 61.52 7.37
CA GLY A 521 1.09 61.80 8.81
C GLY A 521 -0.18 61.51 9.60
N ILE A 522 -1.06 60.62 9.12
CA ILE A 522 -2.41 60.33 9.66
C ILE A 522 -2.61 58.84 9.99
N VAL A 523 -1.54 58.17 10.42
CA VAL A 523 -1.54 56.72 10.67
C VAL A 523 -2.50 56.34 11.80
N GLU A 524 -2.55 57.15 12.87
CA GLU A 524 -3.37 56.87 14.05
C GLU A 524 -4.86 56.90 13.70
N GLU A 525 -5.29 57.89 12.92
CA GLU A 525 -6.67 58.06 12.49
C GLU A 525 -7.12 56.91 11.58
N VAL A 526 -6.28 56.55 10.59
CA VAL A 526 -6.56 55.42 9.69
C VAL A 526 -6.61 54.09 10.46
N SER A 527 -5.67 53.87 11.38
CA SER A 527 -5.62 52.66 12.22
C SER A 527 -6.87 52.52 13.07
N SER A 528 -7.37 53.60 13.67
CA SER A 528 -8.59 53.58 14.48
C SER A 528 -9.82 53.12 13.68
N ILE A 529 -9.90 53.50 12.40
CA ILE A 529 -11.00 53.08 11.51
C ILE A 529 -10.83 51.62 11.09
N THR A 530 -9.60 51.19 10.81
CA THR A 530 -9.28 49.79 10.50
C THR A 530 -9.65 48.86 11.66
N GLU A 531 -9.37 49.27 12.90
CA GLU A 531 -9.78 48.52 14.10
C GLU A 531 -11.30 48.38 14.22
N LEU A 532 -12.06 49.44 13.97
CA LEU A 532 -13.53 49.40 13.96
C LEU A 532 -14.05 48.41 12.91
N ALA A 533 -13.45 48.39 11.72
CA ALA A 533 -13.81 47.47 10.66
C ALA A 533 -13.48 46.01 11.02
N MET A 534 -12.30 45.76 11.61
CA MET A 534 -11.91 44.42 12.09
C MET A 534 -12.77 43.91 13.24
N GLN A 535 -13.30 44.82 14.08
CA GLN A 535 -14.29 44.51 15.11
C GLN A 535 -15.70 44.27 14.55
N GLY A 536 -15.92 44.49 13.24
CA GLY A 536 -17.23 44.36 12.59
C GLY A 536 -18.21 45.47 12.95
N LYS A 537 -17.73 46.59 13.51
CA LYS A 537 -18.57 47.74 13.89
C LYS A 537 -18.99 48.60 12.70
N ILE A 538 -18.20 48.57 11.62
CA ILE A 538 -18.47 49.23 10.35
C ILE A 538 -18.20 48.26 9.21
N ASP A 539 -18.91 48.39 8.10
CA ASP A 539 -18.69 47.55 6.93
C ASP A 539 -17.47 48.00 6.10
N PHE A 540 -17.11 47.20 5.09
CA PHE A 540 -15.94 47.50 4.25
C PHE A 540 -16.08 48.81 3.47
N LYS A 541 -17.27 49.12 2.94
CA LYS A 541 -17.51 50.32 2.13
C LYS A 541 -17.41 51.57 2.98
N GLU A 542 -18.01 51.54 4.17
CA GLU A 542 -17.93 52.60 5.15
C GLU A 542 -16.49 52.78 5.65
N SER A 543 -15.79 51.69 5.99
CA SER A 543 -14.38 51.73 6.40
C SER A 543 -13.49 52.34 5.32
N LEU A 544 -13.67 51.93 4.07
CA LEU A 544 -12.90 52.47 2.94
C LEU A 544 -13.21 53.96 2.77
N ALA A 545 -14.48 54.36 2.73
CA ALA A 545 -14.87 55.76 2.55
C ALA A 545 -14.32 56.68 3.65
N ARG A 546 -14.38 56.23 4.92
CA ARG A 546 -13.81 56.97 6.05
C ARG A 546 -12.29 57.09 5.93
N ARG A 547 -11.58 55.99 5.64
CA ARG A 547 -10.11 56.02 5.49
C ARG A 547 -9.69 56.87 4.29
N THR A 548 -10.37 56.77 3.14
CA THR A 548 -10.05 57.61 1.98
C THR A 548 -10.33 59.09 2.24
N SER A 549 -11.36 59.42 3.02
CA SER A 549 -11.69 60.82 3.34
C SER A 549 -10.56 61.55 4.08
N LEU A 550 -9.80 60.83 4.89
CA LEU A 550 -8.63 61.36 5.60
C LEU A 550 -7.47 61.68 4.65
N LEU A 551 -7.42 61.05 3.48
CA LEU A 551 -6.38 61.27 2.47
C LEU A 551 -6.58 62.56 1.66
N LYS A 552 -7.62 63.35 1.96
CA LYS A 552 -7.93 64.59 1.23
C LYS A 552 -6.79 65.58 1.35
N GLY A 553 -6.32 66.08 0.20
CA GLY A 553 -5.22 67.04 0.12
C GLY A 553 -3.84 66.39 0.02
N THR A 554 -3.74 65.06 0.11
CA THR A 554 -2.48 64.35 -0.12
C THR A 554 -2.08 64.44 -1.60
N PRO A 555 -0.80 64.78 -1.93
CA PRO A 555 -0.34 64.81 -3.31
C PRO A 555 -0.41 63.44 -3.99
N VAL A 556 -0.86 63.38 -5.24
CA VAL A 556 -0.93 62.13 -6.03
C VAL A 556 0.46 61.51 -6.24
N SER A 557 1.53 62.30 -6.17
CA SER A 557 2.92 61.83 -6.25
C SER A 557 3.26 60.78 -5.19
N VAL A 558 2.56 60.76 -4.06
CA VAL A 558 2.75 59.76 -2.98
C VAL A 558 2.62 58.33 -3.51
N LEU A 559 1.73 58.09 -4.48
CA LEU A 559 1.53 56.75 -5.05
C LEU A 559 2.78 56.26 -5.79
N LYS A 560 3.53 57.17 -6.43
CA LYS A 560 4.82 56.84 -7.08
C LYS A 560 5.94 56.64 -6.06
N GLU A 561 5.86 57.30 -4.91
CA GLU A 561 6.83 57.12 -3.82
C GLU A 561 6.64 55.75 -3.16
N ILE A 562 5.38 55.35 -2.94
CA ILE A 562 5.05 54.03 -2.38
C ILE A 562 5.53 52.90 -3.28
N GLN A 563 5.43 53.04 -4.62
CA GLN A 563 5.96 52.03 -5.56
C GLN A 563 7.43 51.68 -5.30
N LYS A 564 8.24 52.64 -4.81
CA LYS A 564 9.67 52.44 -4.56
C LYS A 564 9.96 51.66 -3.28
N ILE A 565 9.01 51.56 -2.37
CA ILE A 565 9.15 50.88 -1.07
C ILE A 565 8.34 49.59 -0.99
N ILE A 566 7.57 49.26 -2.03
CA ILE A 566 6.84 47.99 -2.10
C ILE A 566 7.83 46.83 -2.06
N THR A 567 7.55 45.88 -1.17
CA THR A 567 8.26 44.61 -1.10
C THR A 567 7.31 43.52 -1.56
N PHE A 568 7.69 42.79 -2.61
CA PHE A 568 6.94 41.63 -3.05
C PHE A 568 7.07 40.48 -2.05
N THR A 569 6.01 39.72 -1.87
CA THR A 569 6.00 38.53 -1.03
C THR A 569 6.97 37.47 -1.58
N ASP A 570 7.69 36.78 -0.69
CA ASP A 570 8.68 35.78 -1.07
C ASP A 570 8.08 34.74 -2.02
N GLY A 571 8.73 34.53 -3.17
CA GLY A 571 8.25 33.60 -4.20
C GLY A 571 7.17 34.14 -5.13
N ALA A 572 6.72 35.40 -5.00
CA ALA A 572 5.70 35.98 -5.88
C ALA A 572 6.17 36.05 -7.34
N HIS A 573 7.40 36.52 -7.57
CA HIS A 573 7.98 36.63 -8.91
C HIS A 573 8.15 35.24 -9.54
N GLU A 574 8.73 34.31 -8.79
CA GLU A 574 9.00 32.95 -9.25
C GLU A 574 7.71 32.18 -9.51
N LEU A 575 6.69 32.32 -8.65
CA LEU A 575 5.36 31.76 -8.85
C LEU A 575 4.74 32.29 -10.14
N CYS A 576 4.67 33.62 -10.30
CA CYS A 576 4.05 34.23 -11.46
C CYS A 576 4.78 33.83 -12.74
N LYS A 577 6.13 33.86 -12.74
CA LYS A 577 6.93 33.39 -13.88
C LYS A 577 6.61 31.94 -14.24
N SER A 578 6.60 31.04 -13.25
CA SER A 578 6.30 29.62 -13.45
C SER A 578 4.91 29.41 -14.05
N LEU A 579 3.90 30.11 -13.53
CA LEU A 579 2.53 30.02 -13.99
C LEU A 579 2.37 30.59 -15.41
N LYS A 580 3.01 31.72 -15.73
CA LYS A 580 3.00 32.28 -17.09
C LYS A 580 3.63 31.33 -18.09
N ALA A 581 4.79 30.74 -17.76
CA ALA A 581 5.45 29.73 -18.59
C ALA A 581 4.55 28.49 -18.82
N ALA A 582 3.76 28.12 -17.81
CA ALA A 582 2.76 27.04 -17.92
C ALA A 582 1.46 27.46 -18.64
N GLY A 583 1.36 28.69 -19.15
CA GLY A 583 0.23 29.19 -19.94
C GLY A 583 -0.98 29.64 -19.11
N PHE A 584 -0.79 29.96 -17.83
CA PHE A 584 -1.86 30.47 -16.98
C PHE A 584 -2.20 31.92 -17.29
N LYS A 585 -3.46 32.26 -17.05
CA LYS A 585 -3.91 33.63 -16.91
C LYS A 585 -3.81 34.05 -15.46
N LEU A 586 -3.26 35.24 -15.22
CA LEU A 586 -3.05 35.77 -13.89
C LEU A 586 -3.78 37.10 -13.70
N ALA A 587 -4.39 37.27 -12.54
CA ALA A 587 -5.12 38.50 -12.21
C ALA A 587 -4.81 38.94 -10.78
N VAL A 588 -4.75 40.25 -10.58
CA VAL A 588 -4.84 40.87 -9.25
C VAL A 588 -6.18 41.55 -9.08
N ILE A 589 -6.89 41.25 -7.99
CA ILE A 589 -8.15 41.88 -7.61
C ILE A 589 -8.03 42.37 -6.17
N SER A 590 -7.98 43.68 -5.98
CA SER A 590 -7.61 44.29 -4.70
C SER A 590 -8.65 45.28 -4.18
N GLY A 591 -8.76 45.36 -2.85
CA GLY A 591 -9.47 46.45 -2.17
C GLY A 591 -8.65 47.76 -2.08
N GLY A 592 -7.38 47.74 -2.48
CA GLY A 592 -6.50 48.89 -2.59
C GLY A 592 -6.76 49.71 -3.85
N PHE A 593 -5.71 50.25 -4.48
CA PHE A 593 -5.86 51.29 -5.51
C PHE A 593 -5.26 50.94 -6.88
N ILE A 594 -5.95 51.32 -7.96
CA ILE A 594 -5.61 50.99 -9.35
C ILE A 594 -4.18 51.33 -9.75
N PRO A 595 -3.59 52.50 -9.41
CA PRO A 595 -2.22 52.82 -9.81
C PRO A 595 -1.20 51.81 -9.28
N LEU A 596 -1.40 51.26 -8.08
CA LEU A 596 -0.48 50.27 -7.50
C LEU A 596 -0.80 48.85 -7.99
N ALA A 597 -2.07 48.50 -8.16
CA ALA A 597 -2.45 47.24 -8.78
C ALA A 597 -1.90 47.12 -10.22
N LYS A 598 -1.86 48.22 -10.98
CA LYS A 598 -1.21 48.27 -12.30
C LYS A 598 0.30 48.12 -12.23
N TYR A 599 0.94 48.70 -11.22
CA TYR A 599 2.37 48.51 -10.98
C TYR A 599 2.69 47.04 -10.68
N VAL A 600 2.01 46.43 -9.71
CA VAL A 600 2.13 45.00 -9.37
C VAL A 600 1.87 44.11 -10.58
N LYS A 601 0.84 44.42 -11.37
CA LYS A 601 0.55 43.71 -12.62
C LYS A 601 1.73 43.74 -13.60
N ASN A 602 2.34 44.90 -13.80
CA ASN A 602 3.44 45.04 -14.75
C ASN A 602 4.70 44.32 -14.26
N GLU A 603 5.05 44.46 -12.99
CA GLU A 603 6.23 43.82 -12.39
C GLU A 603 6.13 42.28 -12.36
N LEU A 604 4.92 41.73 -12.14
CA LEU A 604 4.69 40.29 -12.08
C LEU A 604 4.19 39.67 -13.40
N GLY A 605 3.99 40.47 -14.45
CA GLY A 605 3.50 39.99 -15.74
C GLY A 605 2.05 39.48 -15.73
N LEU A 606 1.19 40.07 -14.87
CA LEU A 606 -0.21 39.68 -14.75
C LEU A 606 -1.03 40.15 -15.97
N ASP A 607 -2.11 39.43 -16.30
CA ASP A 607 -2.99 39.76 -17.43
C ASP A 607 -4.04 40.82 -17.04
N TYR A 608 -4.55 40.75 -15.81
CA TYR A 608 -5.64 41.61 -15.32
C TYR A 608 -5.28 42.33 -14.00
N ALA A 609 -5.81 43.55 -13.84
CA ALA A 609 -5.71 44.30 -12.60
C ALA A 609 -7.01 45.05 -12.33
N PHE A 610 -7.66 44.75 -11.20
CA PHE A 610 -8.85 45.43 -10.72
C PHE A 610 -8.64 45.90 -9.28
N ALA A 611 -9.00 47.15 -9.01
CA ALA A 611 -8.88 47.77 -7.69
C ALA A 611 -9.77 49.02 -7.61
N ASN A 612 -9.83 49.67 -6.45
CA ASN A 612 -10.55 50.93 -6.29
C ASN A 612 -9.80 52.09 -6.98
N GLN A 613 -10.56 53.07 -7.47
CA GLN A 613 -9.99 54.27 -8.07
C GLN A 613 -10.14 55.43 -7.09
N LEU A 614 -9.03 56.06 -6.68
CA LEU A 614 -9.08 57.31 -5.91
C LEU A 614 -9.46 58.48 -6.83
N GLU A 615 -10.34 59.35 -6.36
CA GLU A 615 -10.69 60.59 -7.04
C GLU A 615 -9.57 61.62 -6.83
N THR A 616 -9.17 62.28 -7.92
CA THR A 616 -8.16 63.34 -7.91
C THR A 616 -8.81 64.69 -8.19
N SER A 617 -8.16 65.77 -7.73
CA SER A 617 -8.51 67.13 -8.09
C SER A 617 -8.52 67.34 -9.61
N ILE A 618 -9.17 68.42 -10.05
CA ILE A 618 -9.34 68.74 -11.48
C ILE A 618 -7.97 68.87 -12.20
N ASP A 619 -6.95 69.35 -11.49
CA ASP A 619 -5.57 69.45 -11.98
C ASP A 619 -4.76 68.15 -11.86
N GLY A 620 -5.33 67.10 -11.25
CA GLY A 620 -4.70 65.79 -11.06
C GLY A 620 -3.59 65.76 -10.00
N MET A 621 -3.39 66.84 -9.24
CA MET A 621 -2.27 66.98 -8.32
C MET A 621 -2.53 66.42 -6.92
N TYR A 622 -3.78 66.44 -6.46
CA TYR A 622 -4.16 66.08 -5.09
C TYR A 622 -5.30 65.08 -5.05
N LEU A 623 -5.34 64.26 -3.99
CA LEU A 623 -6.45 63.37 -3.70
C LEU A 623 -7.62 64.16 -3.09
N THR A 624 -8.86 63.91 -3.53
CA THR A 624 -10.05 64.60 -3.00
C THR A 624 -10.60 63.96 -1.73
N GLY A 625 -10.17 62.73 -1.45
CA GLY A 625 -10.65 61.88 -0.35
C GLY A 625 -11.82 60.95 -0.71
N ASN A 626 -12.29 60.97 -1.96
CA ASN A 626 -13.34 60.10 -2.46
C ASN A 626 -12.80 58.98 -3.36
N THR A 627 -13.66 58.02 -3.68
CA THR A 627 -13.41 56.97 -4.67
C THR A 627 -14.36 57.10 -5.86
N VAL A 628 -13.91 56.67 -7.04
CA VAL A 628 -14.67 56.75 -8.29
C VAL A 628 -15.07 55.35 -8.73
N GLY A 629 -16.32 55.21 -9.18
CA GLY A 629 -16.83 53.97 -9.76
C GLY A 629 -17.21 52.92 -8.70
N PRO A 630 -17.42 51.65 -9.13
CA PRO A 630 -17.84 50.59 -8.23
C PRO A 630 -16.70 50.20 -7.28
N ILE A 631 -17.04 50.09 -5.99
CA ILE A 631 -16.09 49.63 -4.96
C ILE A 631 -15.82 48.14 -5.11
N VAL A 632 -14.54 47.76 -5.06
CA VAL A 632 -14.07 46.37 -5.04
C VAL A 632 -14.16 45.83 -3.61
N ASP A 633 -15.39 45.47 -3.22
CA ASP A 633 -15.69 44.75 -1.98
C ASP A 633 -15.62 43.22 -2.15
N ALA A 634 -15.99 42.46 -1.12
CA ALA A 634 -15.90 40.99 -1.13
C ALA A 634 -16.75 40.33 -2.25
N GLU A 635 -17.99 40.81 -2.43
CA GLU A 635 -18.85 40.40 -3.53
C GLU A 635 -18.22 40.72 -4.87
N ARG A 636 -17.73 41.95 -5.03
CA ARG A 636 -17.16 42.39 -6.29
C ARG A 636 -15.89 41.61 -6.64
N LYS A 637 -15.07 41.22 -5.65
CA LYS A 637 -13.92 40.32 -5.87
C LYS A 637 -14.36 38.98 -6.45
N ALA A 638 -15.41 38.38 -5.90
CA ALA A 638 -15.95 37.11 -6.39
C ALA A 638 -16.55 37.25 -7.81
N GLU A 639 -17.31 38.31 -8.07
CA GLU A 639 -17.87 38.60 -9.39
C GLU A 639 -16.77 38.80 -10.45
N LEU A 640 -15.74 39.58 -10.12
CA LEU A 640 -14.64 39.84 -11.04
C LEU A 640 -13.86 38.57 -11.38
N LEU A 641 -13.66 37.67 -10.41
CA LEU A 641 -13.08 36.35 -10.66
C LEU A 641 -13.92 35.57 -11.69
N GLU A 642 -15.25 35.56 -11.56
CA GLU A 642 -16.15 34.89 -12.50
C GLU A 642 -16.14 35.54 -13.89
N VAL A 643 -16.10 36.88 -13.95
CA VAL A 643 -16.01 37.63 -15.20
C VAL A 643 -14.71 37.30 -15.95
N ILE A 644 -13.57 37.24 -15.25
CA ILE A 644 -12.29 36.88 -15.87
C ILE A 644 -12.32 35.42 -16.34
N ALA A 645 -12.83 34.51 -15.51
CA ALA A 645 -12.97 33.10 -15.88
C ALA A 645 -13.83 32.94 -17.15
N GLN A 646 -14.95 33.66 -17.24
CA GLN A 646 -15.81 33.67 -18.42
C GLN A 646 -15.11 34.25 -19.65
N ALA A 647 -14.40 35.38 -19.50
CA ALA A 647 -13.68 36.02 -20.59
C ALA A 647 -12.56 35.13 -21.18
N GLU A 648 -11.91 34.33 -20.33
CA GLU A 648 -10.84 33.41 -20.73
C GLU A 648 -11.36 32.00 -21.11
N GLY A 649 -12.67 31.76 -21.04
CA GLY A 649 -13.27 30.46 -21.33
C GLY A 649 -12.85 29.36 -20.33
N VAL A 650 -12.54 29.73 -19.09
CA VAL A 650 -12.05 28.84 -18.03
C VAL A 650 -13.18 28.47 -17.07
N SER A 651 -13.34 27.18 -16.79
CA SER A 651 -14.29 26.72 -15.76
C SER A 651 -13.81 27.11 -14.36
N LEU A 652 -14.73 27.43 -13.43
CA LEU A 652 -14.39 27.67 -12.02
C LEU A 652 -13.63 26.51 -11.36
N ASN A 653 -13.81 25.27 -11.86
CA ASN A 653 -13.05 24.10 -11.45
C ASN A 653 -11.54 24.20 -11.75
N GLN A 654 -11.14 25.10 -12.63
CA GLN A 654 -9.77 25.35 -13.05
C GLN A 654 -9.20 26.67 -12.48
N VAL A 655 -9.96 27.35 -11.61
CA VAL A 655 -9.57 28.62 -11.00
C VAL A 655 -8.95 28.38 -9.62
N VAL A 656 -7.85 29.08 -9.37
CA VAL A 656 -7.20 29.22 -8.07
C VAL A 656 -7.38 30.66 -7.60
N ALA A 657 -7.70 30.86 -6.33
CA ALA A 657 -7.73 32.18 -5.70
C ALA A 657 -6.84 32.19 -4.46
N VAL A 658 -6.09 33.27 -4.25
CA VAL A 658 -5.17 33.46 -3.13
C VAL A 658 -5.45 34.80 -2.47
N GLY A 659 -5.58 34.83 -1.15
CA GLY A 659 -5.80 36.05 -0.37
C GLY A 659 -5.60 35.81 1.13
N ASP A 660 -5.53 36.88 1.92
CA ASP A 660 -5.27 36.83 3.36
C ASP A 660 -6.48 37.32 4.20
N GLY A 661 -7.37 38.11 3.58
CA GLY A 661 -8.34 38.93 4.26
C GLY A 661 -9.76 38.37 4.29
N ALA A 662 -10.58 38.91 5.20
CA ALA A 662 -12.01 38.55 5.28
C ALA A 662 -12.80 39.01 4.04
N ASN A 663 -12.32 40.05 3.37
CA ASN A 663 -12.81 40.53 2.08
C ASN A 663 -12.54 39.51 0.95
N ASP A 664 -11.63 38.56 1.10
CA ASP A 664 -11.34 37.55 0.07
C ASP A 664 -12.20 36.30 0.19
N LEU A 665 -12.83 36.05 1.34
CA LEU A 665 -13.52 34.79 1.62
C LEU A 665 -14.53 34.38 0.54
N LYS A 666 -15.25 35.34 -0.04
CA LYS A 666 -16.20 35.06 -1.14
C LYS A 666 -15.48 34.66 -2.43
N MET A 667 -14.40 35.34 -2.78
CA MET A 667 -13.54 35.01 -3.92
C MET A 667 -12.89 33.63 -3.75
N LEU A 668 -12.33 33.37 -2.56
CA LEU A 668 -11.73 32.07 -2.21
C LEU A 668 -12.76 30.94 -2.28
N ALA A 669 -14.00 31.18 -1.85
CA ALA A 669 -15.08 30.19 -1.89
C ALA A 669 -15.58 29.88 -3.32
N ARG A 670 -15.51 30.84 -4.25
CA ARG A 670 -15.87 30.63 -5.66
C ARG A 670 -14.82 29.84 -6.43
N ALA A 671 -13.55 30.00 -6.08
CA ALA A 671 -12.49 29.23 -6.70
C ALA A 671 -12.54 27.75 -6.29
N SER A 672 -12.15 26.86 -7.21
CA SER A 672 -11.99 25.44 -6.88
C SER A 672 -10.91 25.18 -5.84
N LEU A 673 -9.85 25.99 -5.88
CA LEU A 673 -8.75 26.00 -4.93
C LEU A 673 -8.62 27.43 -4.39
N GLY A 674 -9.33 27.71 -3.30
CA GLY A 674 -9.19 28.95 -2.53
C GLY A 674 -8.17 28.78 -1.42
N ILE A 675 -7.11 29.57 -1.46
CA ILE A 675 -5.95 29.51 -0.56
C ILE A 675 -5.93 30.75 0.32
N ALA A 676 -6.06 30.55 1.63
CA ALA A 676 -5.76 31.55 2.63
C ALA A 676 -4.24 31.60 2.86
N PHE A 677 -3.58 32.64 2.37
CA PHE A 677 -2.13 32.81 2.49
C PHE A 677 -1.80 33.73 3.68
N ASN A 678 -1.05 33.22 4.67
CA ASN A 678 -0.69 33.91 5.91
C ASN A 678 -1.87 34.72 6.51
N ALA A 679 -3.07 34.15 6.39
CA ALA A 679 -4.32 34.86 6.60
C ALA A 679 -4.63 35.06 8.09
N LYS A 680 -5.54 35.98 8.40
CA LYS A 680 -6.04 36.14 9.78
C LYS A 680 -6.79 34.88 10.23
N ILE A 681 -6.78 34.57 11.54
CA ILE A 681 -7.38 33.34 12.11
C ILE A 681 -8.81 33.08 11.60
N LYS A 682 -9.68 34.10 11.65
CA LYS A 682 -11.07 34.00 11.17
C LYS A 682 -11.20 33.62 9.69
N VAL A 683 -10.22 33.99 8.88
CA VAL A 683 -10.16 33.66 7.45
C VAL A 683 -9.67 32.23 7.28
N GLN A 684 -8.64 31.83 8.02
CA GLN A 684 -8.12 30.46 8.03
C GLN A 684 -9.17 29.42 8.45
N GLU A 685 -10.06 29.76 9.38
CA GLU A 685 -11.16 28.89 9.84
C GLU A 685 -12.23 28.67 8.76
N GLN A 686 -12.37 29.59 7.80
CA GLN A 686 -13.40 29.55 6.76
C GLN A 686 -12.85 29.12 5.39
N ALA A 687 -11.56 29.30 5.16
CA ALA A 687 -10.91 28.87 3.93
C ALA A 687 -10.71 27.35 3.88
N ARG A 688 -10.82 26.77 2.68
CA ARG A 688 -10.64 25.32 2.47
C ARG A 688 -9.19 24.89 2.60
N VAL A 689 -8.28 25.75 2.17
CA VAL A 689 -6.84 25.49 2.16
C VAL A 689 -6.14 26.72 2.69
N ARG A 690 -5.02 26.50 3.38
CA ARG A 690 -4.18 27.56 3.92
C ARG A 690 -2.70 27.26 3.68
N ILE A 691 -1.94 28.33 3.61
CA ILE A 691 -0.47 28.30 3.59
C ILE A 691 -0.04 29.32 4.64
N ASN A 692 0.54 28.85 5.73
CA ASN A 692 1.12 29.66 6.80
C ASN A 692 2.66 29.67 6.73
N GLN A 693 3.21 29.26 5.60
CA GLN A 693 4.64 29.29 5.31
C GLN A 693 5.01 30.57 4.57
N ALA A 694 6.29 30.95 4.62
CA ALA A 694 6.74 32.26 4.13
C ALA A 694 6.51 32.48 2.62
N SER A 695 6.62 31.44 1.79
CA SER A 695 6.68 31.61 0.33
C SER A 695 5.37 31.29 -0.39
N LEU A 696 5.00 32.17 -1.34
CA LEU A 696 3.92 31.95 -2.31
C LEU A 696 4.21 30.82 -3.30
N LEU A 697 5.48 30.45 -3.51
CA LEU A 697 5.84 29.31 -4.38
C LEU A 697 5.15 28.00 -3.98
N ASN A 698 4.79 27.87 -2.71
CA ASN A 698 4.08 26.71 -2.18
C ASN A 698 2.73 26.46 -2.87
N VAL A 699 2.12 27.48 -3.50
CA VAL A 699 0.91 27.31 -4.33
C VAL A 699 1.13 26.27 -5.45
N LEU A 700 2.34 26.17 -6.00
CA LEU A 700 2.69 25.17 -7.02
C LEU A 700 2.58 23.73 -6.48
N TYR A 701 2.99 23.49 -5.23
CA TYR A 701 2.88 22.17 -4.59
C TYR A 701 1.42 21.73 -4.48
N LEU A 702 0.53 22.65 -4.09
CA LEU A 702 -0.92 22.39 -3.99
C LEU A 702 -1.54 22.07 -5.36
N MET A 703 -0.99 22.65 -6.43
CA MET A 703 -1.34 22.34 -7.82
C MET A 703 -0.68 21.05 -8.35
N GLY A 704 0.15 20.39 -7.53
CA GLY A 704 0.78 19.11 -7.82
C GLY A 704 2.09 19.19 -8.62
N TYR A 705 2.67 20.39 -8.75
CA TYR A 705 4.02 20.56 -9.27
C TYR A 705 5.04 20.26 -8.18
N SER A 706 6.09 19.53 -8.53
CA SER A 706 7.29 19.35 -7.73
C SER A 706 8.22 20.56 -7.85
N GLU A 707 9.17 20.69 -6.92
CA GLU A 707 10.18 21.75 -6.93
C GLU A 707 11.01 21.69 -8.22
N GLN A 708 11.27 20.48 -8.73
CA GLN A 708 11.96 20.28 -10.01
C GLN A 708 11.16 20.84 -11.19
N GLU A 709 9.87 20.53 -11.26
CA GLU A 709 8.98 21.04 -12.31
C GLU A 709 8.87 22.58 -12.21
N ALA A 710 8.83 23.13 -10.99
CA ALA A 710 8.83 24.58 -10.77
C ALA A 710 10.12 25.25 -11.29
N LEU A 711 11.29 24.70 -10.96
CA LEU A 711 12.58 25.19 -11.45
C LEU A 711 12.68 25.10 -12.99
N GLN A 712 12.16 24.03 -13.58
CA GLN A 712 12.10 23.90 -15.05
C GLN A 712 11.23 24.98 -15.67
N LEU A 713 10.02 25.24 -15.13
CA LEU A 713 9.16 26.31 -15.63
C LEU A 713 9.81 27.69 -15.52
N GLN A 714 10.58 27.94 -14.46
CA GLN A 714 11.31 29.20 -14.27
C GLN A 714 12.48 29.38 -15.25
N SER A 715 12.99 28.28 -15.81
CA SER A 715 14.07 28.31 -16.81
C SER A 715 13.59 28.50 -18.26
N ILE A 716 12.28 28.45 -18.49
CA ILE A 716 11.68 28.71 -19.81
C ILE A 716 11.63 30.23 -19.99
N ASP A 717 12.23 30.71 -21.08
CA ASP A 717 12.27 32.13 -21.48
C ASP A 717 10.97 32.59 -22.15
#